data_AF-A0A8J5NKD3-F1
#
_entry.id   AF-A0A8J5NKD3-F1
#
_cell.length_a   1.000
_cell.length_b   1.000
_cell.length_c   1.000
_cell.angle_alpha   90.00
_cell.angle_beta   90.00
_cell.angle_gamma   90.00
#
_symmetry.space_group_name_H-M   'P 1'
#
loop_
_entity.id
_entity.type
_entity.pdbx_description
1 polymer ?
#
loop_
_entity_poly.entity_id
_entity_poly.type
_entity_poly.pdbx_seq_one_letter_code
_entity_poly.pdbx_strand_id
1 'polypeptide(L)'
;MPTSLYDLIIPTFIKGLQTFDHVLTKAEQYAKEKGLNADEVFPQARLVDDQLPLVFQVQNATKAVQVTIGRLTGVEPTFFEDNEKTIADLHARIQKALEAVKSVKPEDVNSREDVKVELPRPDKTLHLTVKEATLYHGQTNFFFHIVTGYSILRAKGVPVGKGDYLGNFLAHANSTLERIFTAIGEEGLSRLHKVTYECQRIYRSRSLMQSYNLMRADVSAATSGTQNISHEVNWPLLRQRIDRRIQPSHSWGWASPQLEPMEFSLVVQAGEDGFACFVKGNNEVILPRNFTSGCVDPAVAHNLVTEALMMSPSLVKRIRYSKSSEEREVDINGIRFPAVYSNLDKLLLIADPETYLPYIVRTEEQHPIYGNATKDVYLSNYKVVQGIKFPHTIQTIYNSSSQRLSAVLEDFIIDEINLTAEFPKDFFDPVPGGQNRIIQKKTPGIPSGLVTDYSTSLLGSPAKNISVDALKSARPVDLLQLHWLIVDDSHELGFKQLIIEFENEVIVCDAPPFWSEAVMEWIKKNIGKKVTYVAPTHHHRDHSGGVADYVRTGAKLIIPEMAVDYWSSIPGAQFITFNQTHPYVHRDNKVQAWFNWADQAPHAADWTYVMVTERCPDKGSSIFVFEADTWEAGLGVGLGNQQQMRQWLDQILDDGLPRSATVMPTHGKITPLEQLINITAYPYPDFDIDRWRKGAALCNESSTKKHKDD
;
A
#
# COMPACT_ATOMS: atom_id res chain seq x y z
N MET A 1 -29.84 25.63 -9.30
CA MET A 1 -30.07 27.10 -9.23
C MET A 1 -29.99 27.65 -10.64
N PRO A 2 -30.70 28.74 -10.98
CA PRO A 2 -30.50 29.43 -12.26
C PRO A 2 -29.06 29.96 -12.35
N THR A 3 -28.44 29.86 -13.53
CA THR A 3 -27.08 30.34 -13.77
C THR A 3 -27.02 31.87 -13.64
N SER A 4 -26.09 32.39 -12.83
CA SER A 4 -25.95 33.83 -12.61
C SER A 4 -25.11 34.52 -13.69
N LEU A 5 -25.20 35.86 -13.80
CA LEU A 5 -24.37 36.61 -14.76
C LEU A 5 -22.87 36.49 -14.42
N TYR A 6 -22.53 36.39 -13.13
CA TYR A 6 -21.17 36.07 -12.66
C TYR A 6 -20.66 34.75 -13.25
N ASP A 7 -21.44 33.67 -13.07
CA ASP A 7 -21.06 32.31 -13.48
C ASP A 7 -20.83 32.19 -15.00
N LEU A 8 -21.54 33.00 -15.78
CA LEU A 8 -21.42 33.02 -17.25
C LEU A 8 -20.17 33.80 -17.71
N ILE A 9 -19.83 34.90 -17.05
CA ILE A 9 -18.88 35.87 -17.60
C ILE A 9 -17.50 35.74 -16.99
N ILE A 10 -17.39 35.67 -15.67
CA ILE A 10 -16.10 35.72 -14.98
C ILE A 10 -15.23 34.50 -15.33
N PRO A 11 -15.72 33.24 -15.26
CA PRO A 11 -14.96 32.08 -15.71
C PRO A 11 -14.60 32.15 -17.21
N THR A 12 -15.49 32.69 -18.05
CA THR A 12 -15.26 32.80 -19.49
C THR A 12 -14.11 33.76 -19.81
N PHE A 13 -14.02 34.90 -19.13
CA PHE A 13 -12.91 35.84 -19.29
C PHE A 13 -11.59 35.27 -18.78
N ILE A 14 -11.59 34.60 -17.63
CA ILE A 14 -10.39 33.92 -17.11
C ILE A 14 -9.86 32.91 -18.14
N LYS A 15 -10.74 32.03 -18.63
CA LYS A 15 -10.38 31.00 -19.62
C LYS A 15 -9.89 31.60 -20.93
N GLY A 16 -10.52 32.68 -21.41
CA GLY A 16 -10.09 33.36 -22.63
C GLY A 16 -8.74 34.06 -22.50
N LEU A 17 -8.46 34.72 -21.36
CA LEU A 17 -7.17 35.34 -21.09
C LEU A 17 -6.06 34.29 -20.98
N GLN A 18 -6.32 33.17 -20.31
CA GLN A 18 -5.39 32.02 -20.26
C GLN A 18 -5.14 31.42 -21.66
N THR A 19 -6.16 31.35 -22.52
CA THR A 19 -5.98 30.97 -23.93
C THR A 19 -5.09 31.96 -24.67
N PHE A 20 -5.27 33.27 -24.46
CA PHE A 20 -4.44 34.27 -25.14
C PHE A 20 -2.97 34.19 -24.67
N ASP A 21 -2.75 33.99 -23.37
CA ASP A 21 -1.42 33.74 -22.79
C ASP A 21 -0.75 32.49 -23.41
N HIS A 22 -1.48 31.37 -23.46
CA HIS A 22 -1.00 30.12 -24.03
C HIS A 22 -0.56 30.25 -25.50
N VAL A 23 -1.33 30.96 -26.34
CA VAL A 23 -0.96 31.14 -27.75
C VAL A 23 0.24 32.06 -27.93
N LEU A 24 0.49 33.01 -27.02
CA LEU A 24 1.73 33.80 -27.00
C LEU A 24 2.93 32.93 -26.64
N THR A 25 2.81 32.06 -25.63
CA THR A 25 3.88 31.11 -25.27
C THR A 25 4.22 30.18 -26.44
N LYS A 26 3.23 29.75 -27.23
CA LYS A 26 3.46 28.98 -28.47
C LYS A 26 4.23 29.77 -29.52
N ALA A 27 3.97 31.08 -29.63
CA ALA A 27 4.71 31.95 -30.54
C ALA A 27 6.19 32.09 -30.12
N GLU A 28 6.47 32.26 -28.82
CA GLU A 28 7.84 32.29 -28.29
C GLU A 28 8.60 30.98 -28.55
N GLN A 29 7.95 29.84 -28.29
CA GLN A 29 8.51 28.52 -28.57
C GLN A 29 8.86 28.36 -30.04
N TYR A 30 7.94 28.73 -30.94
CA TYR A 30 8.17 28.67 -32.38
C TYR A 30 9.29 29.61 -32.83
N ALA A 31 9.35 30.85 -32.32
CA ALA A 31 10.46 31.75 -32.63
C ALA A 31 11.80 31.18 -32.19
N LYS A 32 11.87 30.61 -30.98
CA LYS A 32 13.08 29.92 -30.48
C LYS A 32 13.49 28.75 -31.38
N GLU A 33 12.54 27.91 -31.80
CA GLU A 33 12.79 26.78 -32.70
C GLU A 33 13.26 27.21 -34.10
N LYS A 34 12.80 28.38 -34.57
CA LYS A 34 13.16 28.93 -35.90
C LYS A 34 14.32 29.92 -35.86
N GLY A 35 14.91 30.18 -34.70
CA GLY A 35 15.98 31.18 -34.54
C GLY A 35 15.53 32.61 -34.86
N LEU A 36 14.25 32.93 -34.66
CA LEU A 36 13.66 34.25 -34.89
C LEU A 36 13.66 35.08 -33.60
N ASN A 37 13.74 36.41 -33.73
CA ASN A 37 13.47 37.32 -32.61
C ASN A 37 11.95 37.52 -32.45
N ALA A 38 11.37 36.98 -31.37
CA ALA A 38 9.94 37.04 -31.13
C ALA A 38 9.40 38.48 -31.01
N ASP A 39 10.19 39.40 -30.42
CA ASP A 39 9.80 40.79 -30.18
C ASP A 39 9.79 41.63 -31.46
N GLU A 40 10.58 41.26 -32.46
CA GLU A 40 10.57 41.89 -33.78
C GLU A 40 9.45 41.34 -34.67
N VAL A 41 9.17 40.04 -34.57
CA VAL A 41 8.30 39.34 -35.54
C VAL A 41 6.82 39.44 -35.21
N PHE A 42 6.44 39.38 -33.93
CA PHE A 42 5.04 39.17 -33.55
C PHE A 42 4.26 40.41 -33.10
N PRO A 43 4.77 41.30 -32.22
CA PRO A 43 3.96 42.38 -31.65
C PRO A 43 3.30 43.28 -32.70
N GLN A 44 4.02 43.61 -33.78
CA GLN A 44 3.53 44.46 -34.88
C GLN A 44 2.93 43.67 -36.05
N ALA A 45 2.81 42.34 -35.95
CA ALA A 45 2.23 41.50 -36.99
C ALA A 45 0.72 41.80 -37.17
N ARG A 46 0.28 41.74 -38.43
CA ARG A 46 -1.11 41.98 -38.88
C ARG A 46 -1.58 40.84 -39.78
N LEU A 47 -2.90 40.69 -39.92
CA LEU A 47 -3.52 39.80 -40.92
C LEU A 47 -3.61 40.48 -42.28
N VAL A 48 -4.04 41.75 -42.31
CA VAL A 48 -4.18 42.61 -43.48
C VAL A 48 -3.74 44.03 -43.13
N ASP A 49 -3.40 44.84 -44.12
CA ASP A 49 -2.72 46.12 -43.93
C ASP A 49 -3.51 47.14 -43.09
N ASP A 50 -4.83 47.21 -43.27
CA ASP A 50 -5.72 48.14 -42.55
C ASP A 50 -6.19 47.60 -41.18
N GLN A 51 -5.88 46.35 -40.85
CA GLN A 51 -6.20 45.76 -39.54
C GLN A 51 -5.08 46.02 -38.54
N LEU A 52 -5.45 46.31 -37.29
CA LEU A 52 -4.53 46.63 -36.20
C LEU A 52 -3.72 45.40 -35.72
N PRO A 53 -2.48 45.61 -35.22
CA PRO A 53 -1.50 44.54 -35.00
C PRO A 53 -1.77 43.71 -33.74
N LEU A 54 -1.00 42.62 -33.53
CA LEU A 54 -1.14 41.71 -32.38
C LEU A 54 -1.14 42.44 -31.03
N VAL A 55 -0.24 43.40 -30.83
CA VAL A 55 -0.18 44.22 -29.60
C VAL A 55 -1.53 44.88 -29.32
N PHE A 56 -2.16 45.45 -30.34
CA PHE A 56 -3.49 46.07 -30.21
C PHE A 56 -4.57 45.05 -29.87
N GLN A 57 -4.49 43.83 -30.40
CA GLN A 57 -5.45 42.77 -30.09
C GLN A 57 -5.37 42.36 -28.60
N VAL A 58 -4.16 42.23 -28.04
CA VAL A 58 -3.98 41.94 -26.60
C VAL A 58 -4.45 43.13 -25.75
N GLN A 59 -4.12 44.35 -26.15
CA GLN A 59 -4.55 45.58 -25.47
C GLN A 59 -6.07 45.70 -25.40
N ASN A 60 -6.78 45.40 -26.49
CA ASN A 60 -8.23 45.52 -26.54
C ASN A 60 -8.96 44.33 -25.92
N ALA A 61 -8.41 43.12 -25.98
CA ALA A 61 -8.97 42.00 -25.23
C ALA A 61 -8.97 42.28 -23.72
N THR A 62 -7.84 42.77 -23.18
CA THR A 62 -7.73 43.13 -21.76
C THR A 62 -8.56 44.37 -21.40
N LYS A 63 -8.63 45.38 -22.28
CA LYS A 63 -9.51 46.55 -22.11
C LYS A 63 -11.00 46.17 -22.11
N ALA A 64 -11.41 45.24 -22.97
CA ALA A 64 -12.78 44.73 -22.99
C ALA A 64 -13.15 44.08 -21.65
N VAL A 65 -12.22 43.33 -21.04
CA VAL A 65 -12.39 42.78 -19.69
C VAL A 65 -12.56 43.90 -18.66
N GLN A 66 -11.69 44.91 -18.65
CA GLN A 66 -11.76 46.04 -17.71
C GLN A 66 -13.09 46.81 -17.81
N VAL A 67 -13.49 47.20 -19.03
CA VAL A 67 -14.76 47.91 -19.26
C VAL A 67 -15.94 47.08 -18.82
N THR A 68 -15.91 45.77 -19.10
CA THR A 68 -17.01 44.87 -18.72
C THR A 68 -17.08 44.70 -17.21
N ILE A 69 -15.95 44.52 -16.53
CA ILE A 69 -15.90 44.46 -15.06
C ILE A 69 -16.44 45.75 -14.45
N GLY A 70 -16.02 46.92 -14.93
CA GLY A 70 -16.50 48.19 -14.40
C GLY A 70 -18.02 48.37 -14.55
N ARG A 71 -18.61 47.87 -15.64
CA ARG A 71 -20.06 47.84 -15.81
C ARG A 71 -20.73 46.85 -14.85
N LEU A 72 -20.16 45.66 -14.70
CA LEU A 72 -20.70 44.59 -13.85
C LEU A 72 -20.72 45.02 -12.38
N THR A 73 -19.66 45.67 -11.89
CA THR A 73 -19.53 46.09 -10.50
C THR A 73 -20.03 47.51 -10.24
N GLY A 74 -20.19 48.33 -11.29
CA GLY A 74 -20.48 49.76 -11.18
C GLY A 74 -19.29 50.60 -10.72
N VAL A 75 -18.08 50.05 -10.76
CA VAL A 75 -16.83 50.75 -10.41
C VAL A 75 -16.19 51.28 -11.69
N GLU A 76 -15.68 52.50 -11.66
CA GLU A 76 -14.95 53.05 -12.81
C GLU A 76 -13.71 52.21 -13.13
N PRO A 77 -13.53 51.75 -14.39
CA PRO A 77 -12.42 50.88 -14.75
C PRO A 77 -11.09 51.63 -14.78
N THR A 78 -10.08 51.06 -14.11
CA THR A 78 -8.70 51.54 -14.21
C THR A 78 -8.05 50.97 -15.47
N PHE A 79 -7.82 51.81 -16.48
CA PHE A 79 -7.15 51.41 -17.71
C PHE A 79 -5.63 51.25 -17.53
N PHE A 80 -5.04 50.33 -18.31
CA PHE A 80 -3.59 50.19 -18.40
C PHE A 80 -3.05 51.12 -19.48
N GLU A 81 -1.83 51.64 -19.30
CA GLU A 81 -1.13 52.37 -20.37
C GLU A 81 -0.77 51.41 -21.50
N ASP A 82 -0.97 51.83 -22.74
CA ASP A 82 -0.71 51.03 -23.95
C ASP A 82 0.75 51.18 -24.42
N ASN A 83 1.70 50.75 -23.58
CA ASN A 83 3.15 50.94 -23.79
C ASN A 83 3.92 49.64 -24.10
N GLU A 84 3.23 48.52 -24.31
CA GLU A 84 3.83 47.21 -24.56
C GLU A 84 4.60 47.17 -25.89
N LYS A 85 5.81 46.58 -25.87
CA LYS A 85 6.67 46.45 -27.07
C LYS A 85 7.14 45.02 -27.31
N THR A 86 7.24 44.22 -26.25
CA THR A 86 7.78 42.86 -26.28
C THR A 86 6.71 41.82 -25.98
N ILE A 87 6.97 40.55 -26.28
CA ILE A 87 6.07 39.45 -25.92
C ILE A 87 5.95 39.32 -24.38
N ALA A 88 7.04 39.58 -23.65
CA ALA A 88 7.03 39.62 -22.20
C ALA A 88 6.07 40.71 -21.65
N ASP A 89 6.03 41.89 -22.28
CA ASP A 89 5.07 42.94 -21.90
C ASP A 89 3.62 42.50 -22.12
N LEU A 90 3.35 41.78 -23.22
CA LEU A 90 2.02 41.25 -23.52
C LEU A 90 1.57 40.21 -22.48
N HIS A 91 2.47 39.30 -22.08
CA HIS A 91 2.22 38.37 -20.97
C HIS A 91 1.91 39.13 -19.67
N ALA A 92 2.73 40.12 -19.32
CA ALA A 92 2.53 40.92 -18.11
C ALA A 92 1.16 41.64 -18.10
N ARG A 93 0.74 42.18 -19.26
CA ARG A 93 -0.58 42.82 -19.40
C ARG A 93 -1.72 41.82 -19.20
N ILE A 94 -1.61 40.62 -19.77
CA ILE A 94 -2.62 39.55 -19.60
C ILE A 94 -2.71 39.11 -18.14
N GLN A 95 -1.58 38.94 -17.44
CA GLN A 95 -1.59 38.59 -16.01
C GLN A 95 -2.25 39.67 -15.16
N LYS A 96 -1.97 40.95 -15.43
CA LYS A 96 -2.62 42.07 -14.74
C LYS A 96 -4.14 42.08 -14.96
N ALA A 97 -4.61 41.72 -16.15
CA ALA A 97 -6.03 41.57 -16.44
C ALA A 97 -6.64 40.32 -15.73
N LEU A 98 -5.88 39.23 -15.64
CA LEU A 98 -6.28 38.02 -14.90
C LEU A 98 -6.46 38.30 -13.41
N GLU A 99 -5.58 39.11 -12.81
CA GLU A 99 -5.70 39.55 -11.42
C GLU A 99 -6.96 40.41 -11.22
N ALA A 100 -7.20 41.36 -12.12
CA ALA A 100 -8.37 42.23 -12.06
C ALA A 100 -9.71 41.46 -12.20
N VAL A 101 -9.79 40.43 -13.03
CA VAL A 101 -11.02 39.62 -13.16
C VAL A 101 -11.22 38.67 -11.98
N LYS A 102 -10.14 38.16 -11.38
CA LYS A 102 -10.21 37.26 -10.20
C LYS A 102 -10.61 37.97 -8.91
N SER A 103 -10.45 39.30 -8.84
CA SER A 103 -10.86 40.08 -7.67
C SER A 103 -12.37 40.38 -7.61
N VAL A 104 -13.11 40.12 -8.69
CA VAL A 104 -14.56 40.33 -8.77
C VAL A 104 -15.30 39.23 -8.00
N LYS A 105 -16.26 39.63 -7.15
CA LYS A 105 -17.06 38.70 -6.36
C LYS A 105 -18.48 38.54 -6.91
N PRO A 106 -19.15 37.39 -6.69
CA PRO A 106 -20.52 37.17 -7.16
C PRO A 106 -21.52 38.25 -6.72
N GLU A 107 -21.40 38.72 -5.48
CA GLU A 107 -22.27 39.75 -4.88
C GLU A 107 -22.18 41.11 -5.59
N ASP A 108 -21.02 41.44 -6.16
CA ASP A 108 -20.80 42.71 -6.87
C ASP A 108 -21.48 42.73 -8.25
N VAL A 109 -21.79 41.56 -8.80
CA VAL A 109 -22.28 41.37 -10.17
C VAL A 109 -23.76 41.03 -10.22
N ASN A 110 -24.21 40.10 -9.38
CA ASN A 110 -25.53 39.46 -9.50
C ASN A 110 -26.72 40.31 -8.98
N SER A 111 -26.50 41.61 -8.76
CA SER A 111 -27.53 42.57 -8.34
C SER A 111 -27.72 43.74 -9.31
N ARG A 112 -27.01 43.72 -10.44
CA ARG A 112 -26.88 44.87 -11.36
C ARG A 112 -27.29 44.55 -12.79
N GLU A 113 -27.79 43.36 -13.07
CA GLU A 113 -28.04 42.86 -14.42
C GLU A 113 -28.91 43.80 -15.26
N ASP A 114 -29.93 44.40 -14.64
CA ASP A 114 -30.92 45.27 -15.28
C ASP A 114 -30.58 46.77 -15.20
N VAL A 115 -29.48 47.14 -14.54
CA VAL A 115 -29.02 48.54 -14.45
C VAL A 115 -28.68 49.05 -15.84
N LYS A 116 -29.11 50.27 -16.16
CA LYS A 116 -28.82 50.89 -17.46
C LYS A 116 -27.42 51.49 -17.48
N VAL A 117 -26.69 51.20 -18.56
CA VAL A 117 -25.36 51.74 -18.86
C VAL A 117 -25.34 52.34 -20.26
N GLU A 118 -24.52 53.38 -20.43
CA GLU A 118 -24.32 54.02 -21.72
C GLU A 118 -23.16 53.37 -22.47
N LEU A 119 -23.40 53.06 -23.75
CA LEU A 119 -22.39 52.62 -24.69
C LEU A 119 -22.26 53.69 -25.79
N PRO A 120 -21.32 54.63 -25.67
CA PRO A 120 -21.09 55.64 -26.69
C PRO A 120 -20.56 55.01 -27.97
N ARG A 121 -21.12 55.39 -29.11
CA ARG A 121 -20.59 55.12 -30.46
C ARG A 121 -20.33 56.46 -31.17
N PRO A 122 -19.49 56.47 -32.23
CA PRO A 122 -19.17 57.71 -32.96
C PRO A 122 -20.39 58.49 -33.45
N ASP A 123 -21.51 57.81 -33.76
CA ASP A 123 -22.73 58.37 -34.34
C ASP A 123 -23.90 58.49 -33.35
N LYS A 124 -23.90 57.76 -32.22
CA LYS A 124 -24.98 57.73 -31.23
C LYS A 124 -24.57 57.05 -29.91
N THR A 125 -25.29 57.33 -28.82
CA THR A 125 -25.17 56.57 -27.57
C THR A 125 -26.28 55.53 -27.46
N LEU A 126 -25.91 54.28 -27.17
CA LEU A 126 -26.88 53.21 -26.87
C LEU A 126 -27.08 53.09 -25.37
N HIS A 127 -28.32 52.95 -24.93
CA HIS A 127 -28.68 52.68 -23.53
C HIS A 127 -29.06 51.20 -23.37
N LEU A 128 -28.17 50.41 -22.77
CA LEU A 128 -28.32 48.97 -22.61
C LEU A 128 -28.39 48.62 -21.12
N THR A 129 -28.99 47.49 -20.76
CA THR A 129 -28.77 46.90 -19.44
C THR A 129 -27.32 46.43 -19.30
N VAL A 130 -26.80 46.30 -18.08
CA VAL A 130 -25.47 45.71 -17.82
C VAL A 130 -25.37 44.33 -18.44
N LYS A 131 -26.42 43.51 -18.33
CA LYS A 131 -26.50 42.19 -18.96
C LYS A 131 -26.34 42.26 -20.48
N GLU A 132 -27.11 43.12 -21.16
CA GLU A 132 -27.02 43.31 -22.62
C GLU A 132 -25.65 43.85 -23.05
N ALA A 133 -25.13 44.87 -22.36
CA ALA A 133 -23.82 45.45 -22.64
C ALA A 133 -22.68 44.45 -22.43
N THR A 134 -22.84 43.53 -21.48
CA THR A 134 -21.85 42.49 -21.18
C THR A 134 -21.89 41.37 -22.21
N LEU A 135 -23.06 40.77 -22.44
CA LEU A 135 -23.20 39.61 -23.32
C LEU A 135 -23.03 39.97 -24.80
N TYR A 136 -23.61 41.09 -25.25
CA TYR A 136 -23.69 41.40 -26.68
C TYR A 136 -22.58 42.34 -27.17
N HIS A 137 -21.87 42.99 -26.26
CA HIS A 137 -20.74 43.86 -26.61
C HIS A 137 -19.44 43.45 -25.92
N GLY A 138 -19.40 43.37 -24.58
CA GLY A 138 -18.17 43.06 -23.85
C GLY A 138 -17.58 41.70 -24.25
N GLN A 139 -18.40 40.66 -24.15
CA GLN A 139 -18.02 39.27 -24.43
C GLN A 139 -17.73 39.02 -25.92
N THR A 140 -18.57 39.54 -26.81
CA THR A 140 -18.38 39.39 -28.27
C THR A 140 -17.10 40.07 -28.74
N ASN A 141 -16.81 41.26 -28.23
CA ASN A 141 -15.60 42.02 -28.56
C ASN A 141 -14.34 41.35 -28.00
N PHE A 142 -14.42 40.82 -26.76
CA PHE A 142 -13.34 40.04 -26.16
C PHE A 142 -12.95 38.82 -27.01
N PHE A 143 -13.93 38.01 -27.44
CA PHE A 143 -13.66 36.86 -28.29
C PHE A 143 -13.09 37.23 -29.66
N PHE A 144 -13.57 38.33 -30.25
CA PHE A 144 -13.08 38.84 -31.52
C PHE A 144 -11.57 39.14 -31.45
N HIS A 145 -11.13 39.82 -30.39
CA HIS A 145 -9.71 40.17 -30.24
C HIS A 145 -8.83 38.94 -29.96
N ILE A 146 -9.29 37.97 -29.16
CA ILE A 146 -8.54 36.72 -28.92
C ILE A 146 -8.38 35.93 -30.21
N VAL A 147 -9.46 35.69 -30.96
CA VAL A 147 -9.39 34.88 -32.19
C VAL A 147 -8.59 35.60 -33.27
N THR A 148 -8.63 36.94 -33.31
CA THR A 148 -7.80 37.75 -34.21
C THR A 148 -6.32 37.60 -33.85
N GLY A 149 -5.95 37.71 -32.57
CA GLY A 149 -4.57 37.48 -32.12
C GLY A 149 -4.06 36.07 -32.45
N TYR A 150 -4.87 35.05 -32.17
CA TYR A 150 -4.62 33.66 -32.60
C TYR A 150 -4.38 33.57 -34.12
N SER A 151 -5.22 34.23 -34.91
CA SER A 151 -5.15 34.17 -36.38
C SER A 151 -3.93 34.88 -36.93
N ILE A 152 -3.52 36.03 -36.35
CA ILE A 152 -2.27 36.73 -36.70
C ILE A 152 -1.08 35.79 -36.50
N LEU A 153 -0.98 35.15 -35.33
CA LEU A 153 0.11 34.22 -35.02
C LEU A 153 0.11 33.01 -35.96
N ARG A 154 -1.07 32.45 -36.24
CA ARG A 154 -1.22 31.34 -37.19
C ARG A 154 -0.77 31.74 -38.59
N ALA A 155 -1.12 32.94 -39.05
CA ALA A 155 -0.70 33.47 -40.34
C ALA A 155 0.82 33.71 -40.42
N LYS A 156 1.47 33.98 -39.28
CA LYS A 156 2.94 34.06 -39.16
C LYS A 156 3.63 32.70 -39.04
N GLY A 157 2.91 31.59 -39.18
CA GLY A 157 3.45 30.24 -39.21
C GLY A 157 3.55 29.55 -37.84
N VAL A 158 3.09 30.19 -36.76
CA VAL A 158 3.08 29.56 -35.43
C VAL A 158 2.15 28.34 -35.45
N PRO A 159 2.57 27.17 -34.93
CA PRO A 159 1.83 25.90 -35.02
C PRO A 159 0.65 25.83 -34.03
N VAL A 160 -0.14 26.90 -33.88
CA VAL A 160 -1.36 26.94 -33.06
C VAL A 160 -2.57 26.38 -33.81
N GLY A 161 -3.40 25.57 -33.15
CA GLY A 161 -4.60 24.94 -33.70
C GLY A 161 -5.88 25.25 -32.89
N LYS A 162 -7.03 24.72 -33.34
CA LYS A 162 -8.32 24.87 -32.63
C LYS A 162 -8.25 24.34 -31.19
N GLY A 163 -7.44 23.31 -30.94
CA GLY A 163 -7.19 22.77 -29.60
C GLY A 163 -6.53 23.78 -28.66
N ASP A 164 -5.59 24.60 -29.14
CA ASP A 164 -4.96 25.66 -28.34
C ASP A 164 -5.95 26.79 -27.99
N TYR A 165 -6.89 27.08 -28.90
CA TYR A 165 -7.96 28.05 -28.63
C TYR A 165 -8.99 27.53 -27.62
N LEU A 166 -9.54 26.34 -27.86
CA LEU A 166 -10.62 25.76 -27.04
C LEU A 166 -10.13 25.11 -25.75
N GLY A 167 -8.84 24.79 -25.62
CA GLY A 167 -8.27 24.02 -24.52
C GLY A 167 -8.70 24.53 -23.15
N ASN A 168 -8.45 25.81 -22.83
CA ASN A 168 -8.85 26.37 -21.54
C ASN A 168 -10.37 26.55 -21.39
N PHE A 169 -11.11 26.74 -22.49
CA PHE A 169 -12.57 26.83 -22.44
C PHE A 169 -13.20 25.49 -22.03
N LEU A 170 -12.65 24.39 -22.53
CA LEU A 170 -13.12 23.03 -22.31
C LEU A 170 -12.47 22.34 -21.10
N ALA A 171 -11.31 22.83 -20.65
CA ALA A 171 -10.70 22.38 -19.41
C ALA A 171 -11.52 22.85 -18.19
N HIS A 172 -11.58 22.00 -17.17
CA HIS A 172 -11.99 22.32 -15.78
C HIS A 172 -13.49 22.31 -15.39
N ALA A 173 -14.42 21.82 -16.20
CA ALA A 173 -15.80 21.57 -15.70
C ALA A 173 -16.17 20.07 -15.57
N ASN A 174 -15.38 19.18 -16.18
CA ASN A 174 -15.74 17.76 -16.31
C ASN A 174 -14.60 16.77 -15.99
N SER A 175 -13.43 17.20 -15.52
CA SER A 175 -12.41 16.25 -15.05
C SER A 175 -12.90 15.55 -13.78
N THR A 176 -12.53 14.28 -13.61
CA THR A 176 -12.92 13.51 -12.42
C THR A 176 -12.38 14.20 -11.17
N LEU A 177 -11.15 14.71 -11.20
CA LEU A 177 -10.53 15.37 -10.05
C LEU A 177 -11.32 16.60 -9.57
N GLU A 178 -11.79 17.44 -10.50
CA GLU A 178 -12.56 18.64 -10.13
C GLU A 178 -13.97 18.25 -9.64
N ARG A 179 -14.59 17.22 -10.24
CA ARG A 179 -15.86 16.67 -9.75
C ARG A 179 -15.74 16.12 -8.33
N ILE A 180 -14.63 15.43 -8.01
CA ILE A 180 -14.33 14.97 -6.65
C ILE A 180 -14.21 16.18 -5.70
N PHE A 181 -13.46 17.21 -6.11
CA PHE A 181 -13.25 18.41 -5.28
C PHE A 181 -14.57 19.11 -4.96
N THR A 182 -15.44 19.27 -5.96
CA THR A 182 -16.80 19.81 -5.80
C THR A 182 -17.65 18.89 -4.91
N ALA A 183 -17.60 17.57 -5.12
CA ALA A 183 -18.42 16.60 -4.38
C ALA A 183 -18.13 16.61 -2.88
N ILE A 184 -16.85 16.74 -2.50
CA ILE A 184 -16.38 16.81 -1.11
C ILE A 184 -16.78 18.15 -0.46
N GLY A 185 -16.65 19.27 -1.17
CA GLY A 185 -16.90 20.62 -0.65
C GLY A 185 -15.66 21.51 -0.75
N GLU A 186 -15.47 22.12 -1.92
CA GLU A 186 -14.26 22.86 -2.33
C GLU A 186 -13.81 23.96 -1.36
N GLU A 187 -14.73 24.79 -0.87
CA GLU A 187 -14.39 25.94 -0.03
C GLU A 187 -13.85 25.48 1.35
N GLY A 188 -14.56 24.54 1.98
CA GLY A 188 -14.15 23.94 3.24
C GLY A 188 -12.85 23.17 3.09
N LEU A 189 -12.77 22.33 2.05
CA LEU A 189 -11.54 21.66 1.63
C LEU A 189 -10.53 22.63 1.03
N SER A 190 -10.64 23.95 1.09
CA SER A 190 -9.49 24.83 0.79
C SER A 190 -8.89 25.34 2.09
N ARG A 191 -9.75 25.61 3.08
CA ARG A 191 -9.38 26.07 4.43
C ARG A 191 -8.98 24.97 5.41
N LEU A 192 -9.15 23.70 5.06
CA LEU A 192 -8.79 22.58 5.94
C LEU A 192 -7.27 22.52 6.17
N HIS A 193 -6.82 22.73 7.40
CA HIS A 193 -5.41 22.64 7.80
C HIS A 193 -5.18 21.58 8.89
N LYS A 194 -6.15 21.37 9.77
CA LYS A 194 -6.10 20.43 10.89
C LYS A 194 -7.42 19.69 10.99
N VAL A 195 -7.36 18.42 11.37
CA VAL A 195 -8.56 17.59 11.61
C VAL A 195 -8.20 16.40 12.48
N THR A 196 -9.10 16.05 13.41
CA THR A 196 -9.02 14.80 14.16
C THR A 196 -10.25 13.95 13.87
N TYR A 197 -10.01 12.68 13.53
CA TYR A 197 -11.01 11.62 13.48
C TYR A 197 -11.03 10.91 14.82
N GLU A 198 -12.16 10.97 15.50
CA GLU A 198 -12.36 10.28 16.78
C GLU A 198 -13.06 8.94 16.53
N CYS A 199 -12.37 7.84 16.78
CA CYS A 199 -12.86 6.47 16.53
C CYS A 199 -12.90 5.72 17.87
N GLN A 200 -13.92 5.99 18.67
CA GLN A 200 -14.03 5.56 20.06
C GLN A 200 -14.82 4.27 20.24
N ARG A 201 -15.50 3.77 19.19
CA ARG A 201 -16.34 2.57 19.29
C ARG A 201 -15.77 1.32 18.64
N ILE A 202 -15.32 1.41 17.38
CA ILE A 202 -14.95 0.24 16.60
C ILE A 202 -13.59 0.46 15.93
N TYR A 203 -12.67 -0.43 16.27
CA TYR A 203 -11.47 -0.75 15.52
C TYR A 203 -11.23 -2.26 15.63
N ARG A 204 -10.98 -2.94 14.51
CA ARG A 204 -10.45 -4.31 14.51
C ARG A 204 -9.47 -4.47 13.37
N SER A 205 -8.63 -5.49 13.48
CA SER A 205 -7.69 -5.84 12.42
C SER A 205 -7.49 -7.33 12.30
N ARG A 206 -7.04 -7.78 11.12
CA ARG A 206 -6.76 -9.18 10.79
C ARG A 206 -5.34 -9.36 10.32
N SER A 207 -4.83 -10.58 10.50
CA SER A 207 -3.55 -11.01 9.99
C SER A 207 -3.76 -11.87 8.73
N LEU A 208 -3.03 -11.57 7.65
CA LEU A 208 -2.97 -12.47 6.48
C LEU A 208 -2.04 -13.65 6.78
N MET A 209 -0.89 -13.36 7.39
CA MET A 209 0.14 -14.32 7.72
C MET A 209 -0.30 -15.42 8.67
N GLN A 210 -1.03 -15.08 9.73
CA GLN A 210 -1.36 -16.00 10.84
C GLN A 210 -2.71 -16.71 10.66
N SER A 211 -3.28 -16.67 9.46
CA SER A 211 -4.55 -17.33 9.17
C SER A 211 -4.40 -18.85 9.27
N TYR A 212 -5.42 -19.55 9.75
CA TYR A 212 -5.41 -21.02 9.71
C TYR A 212 -5.92 -21.52 8.36
N ASN A 213 -6.73 -20.71 7.68
CA ASN A 213 -7.18 -20.94 6.32
C ASN A 213 -6.21 -20.37 5.27
N LEU A 214 -5.90 -21.16 4.25
CA LEU A 214 -5.02 -20.75 3.15
C LEU A 214 -5.56 -19.57 2.31
N MET A 215 -6.88 -19.45 2.18
CA MET A 215 -7.52 -18.56 1.20
C MET A 215 -8.34 -17.44 1.86
N ARG A 216 -8.32 -17.34 3.18
CA ARG A 216 -9.12 -16.37 3.94
C ARG A 216 -8.35 -15.86 5.14
N ALA A 217 -8.45 -14.55 5.37
CA ALA A 217 -8.02 -13.94 6.63
C ALA A 217 -9.02 -14.27 7.74
N ASP A 218 -8.84 -15.40 8.44
CA ASP A 218 -9.73 -15.87 9.50
C ASP A 218 -9.24 -15.56 10.91
N VAL A 219 -7.98 -15.14 11.05
CA VAL A 219 -7.39 -14.76 12.33
C VAL A 219 -7.37 -13.24 12.50
N SER A 220 -7.87 -12.79 13.66
CA SER A 220 -7.78 -11.38 14.06
C SER A 220 -6.36 -11.07 14.54
N ALA A 221 -5.82 -9.91 14.19
CA ALA A 221 -4.64 -9.37 14.84
C ALA A 221 -5.04 -8.62 16.13
N ALA A 222 -6.06 -7.75 16.03
CA ALA A 222 -6.73 -7.12 17.16
C ALA A 222 -8.24 -7.38 17.09
N THR A 223 -8.82 -7.85 18.19
CA THR A 223 -10.26 -8.19 18.26
C THR A 223 -11.15 -6.98 18.51
N SER A 224 -10.59 -5.95 19.15
CA SER A 224 -11.25 -4.68 19.42
C SER A 224 -10.21 -3.59 19.69
N GLY A 225 -10.65 -2.33 19.65
CA GLY A 225 -9.82 -1.19 19.97
C GLY A 225 -10.53 0.13 19.73
N THR A 226 -9.79 1.20 19.94
CA THR A 226 -10.17 2.59 19.68
C THR A 226 -8.97 3.33 19.10
N GLN A 227 -9.22 4.37 18.31
CA GLN A 227 -8.17 5.26 17.84
C GLN A 227 -8.63 6.68 17.63
N ASN A 228 -7.71 7.63 17.80
CA ASN A 228 -7.86 8.97 17.27
C ASN A 228 -6.80 9.21 16.21
N ILE A 229 -7.22 9.71 15.04
CA ILE A 229 -6.31 10.02 13.92
C ILE A 229 -6.32 11.53 13.72
N SER A 230 -5.24 12.18 14.12
CA SER A 230 -5.06 13.62 13.97
C SER A 230 -4.18 13.91 12.77
N HIS A 231 -4.57 14.88 11.97
CA HIS A 231 -3.85 15.29 10.76
C HIS A 231 -3.54 16.79 10.79
N GLU A 232 -2.35 17.14 10.31
CA GLU A 232 -2.00 18.47 9.84
C GLU A 232 -1.65 18.40 8.34
N VAL A 233 -2.40 19.13 7.52
CA VAL A 233 -2.50 18.91 6.07
C VAL A 233 -2.17 20.15 5.25
N ASN A 234 -0.98 20.71 5.48
CA ASN A 234 -0.49 21.90 4.80
C ASN A 234 0.35 21.52 3.58
N TRP A 235 -0.20 21.58 2.36
CA TRP A 235 0.57 21.28 1.15
C TRP A 235 1.93 22.00 1.11
N PRO A 236 3.06 21.31 0.85
CA PRO A 236 3.17 19.89 0.48
C PRO A 236 3.30 18.90 1.66
N LEU A 237 3.33 19.41 2.89
CA LEU A 237 3.48 18.63 4.11
C LEU A 237 2.18 17.92 4.52
N LEU A 238 2.33 16.67 4.95
CA LEU A 238 1.30 15.94 5.69
C LEU A 238 1.94 15.37 6.94
N ARG A 239 1.37 15.68 8.10
CA ARG A 239 1.69 15.06 9.38
C ARG A 239 0.44 14.37 9.91
N GLN A 240 0.62 13.16 10.42
CA GLN A 240 -0.44 12.37 11.04
C GLN A 240 0.04 11.88 12.40
N ARG A 241 -0.88 11.79 13.35
CA ARG A 241 -0.68 11.09 14.60
C ARG A 241 -1.86 10.16 14.85
N ILE A 242 -1.56 8.89 15.12
CA ILE A 242 -2.54 7.88 15.53
C ILE A 242 -2.30 7.59 17.01
N ASP A 243 -3.27 7.91 17.86
CA ASP A 243 -3.30 7.45 19.25
C ASP A 243 -4.27 6.26 19.32
N ARG A 244 -3.75 5.06 19.55
CA ARG A 244 -4.51 3.80 19.39
C ARG A 244 -4.37 2.92 20.62
N ARG A 245 -5.48 2.31 21.02
CA ARG A 245 -5.56 1.26 22.05
C ARG A 245 -6.21 0.03 21.42
N ILE A 246 -5.57 -1.12 21.51
CA ILE A 246 -6.07 -2.37 20.93
C ILE A 246 -6.02 -3.52 21.94
N GLN A 247 -6.94 -4.45 21.79
CA GLN A 247 -6.89 -5.76 22.43
C GLN A 247 -6.34 -6.78 21.43
N PRO A 248 -5.11 -7.30 21.64
CA PRO A 248 -4.58 -8.38 20.82
C PRO A 248 -5.49 -9.60 20.82
N SER A 249 -5.54 -10.30 19.70
CA SER A 249 -6.23 -11.58 19.57
C SER A 249 -5.59 -12.69 20.41
N HIS A 250 -6.37 -13.72 20.73
CA HIS A 250 -5.89 -14.91 21.43
C HIS A 250 -4.80 -15.66 20.66
N SER A 251 -4.73 -15.47 19.33
CA SER A 251 -3.70 -16.05 18.47
C SER A 251 -2.29 -15.60 18.87
N TRP A 252 -2.15 -14.48 19.59
CA TRP A 252 -0.86 -13.98 20.11
C TRP A 252 -0.50 -14.52 21.49
N GLY A 253 -1.22 -15.51 22.02
CA GLY A 253 -0.94 -16.07 23.34
C GLY A 253 0.48 -16.60 23.49
N TRP A 254 1.08 -17.09 22.39
CA TRP A 254 2.48 -17.53 22.35
C TRP A 254 3.47 -16.36 22.54
N ALA A 255 3.16 -15.17 22.01
CA ALA A 255 4.01 -13.98 22.12
C ALA A 255 3.78 -13.23 23.43
N SER A 256 2.53 -13.16 23.88
CA SER A 256 2.10 -12.43 25.06
C SER A 256 0.98 -13.20 25.76
N PRO A 257 1.32 -14.12 26.70
CA PRO A 257 0.33 -15.01 27.33
C PRO A 257 -0.80 -14.29 28.06
N GLN A 258 -0.52 -13.10 28.62
CA GLN A 258 -1.51 -12.29 29.33
C GLN A 258 -2.39 -11.47 28.37
N LEU A 259 -1.99 -11.33 27.10
CA LEU A 259 -2.69 -10.56 26.07
C LEU A 259 -3.07 -9.15 26.55
N GLU A 260 -2.16 -8.49 27.29
CA GLU A 260 -2.40 -7.15 27.80
C GLU A 260 -2.70 -6.18 26.65
N PRO A 261 -3.71 -5.29 26.81
CA PRO A 261 -4.01 -4.27 25.81
C PRO A 261 -2.78 -3.44 25.44
N MET A 262 -2.63 -3.17 24.15
CA MET A 262 -1.53 -2.37 23.63
C MET A 262 -2.02 -0.94 23.44
N GLU A 263 -1.31 0.02 24.02
CA GLU A 263 -1.53 1.45 23.81
C GLU A 263 -0.31 2.10 23.20
N PHE A 264 -0.50 2.79 22.08
CA PHE A 264 0.60 3.47 21.42
C PHE A 264 0.17 4.75 20.71
N SER A 265 1.15 5.61 20.48
CA SER A 265 1.03 6.82 19.69
C SER A 265 2.04 6.76 18.55
N LEU A 266 1.58 6.76 17.32
CA LEU A 266 2.40 6.72 16.11
C LEU A 266 2.33 8.08 15.41
N VAL A 267 3.48 8.69 15.14
CA VAL A 267 3.60 9.92 14.36
C VAL A 267 4.17 9.59 12.98
N VAL A 268 3.53 10.10 11.93
CA VAL A 268 3.93 9.89 10.54
C VAL A 268 4.03 11.23 9.82
N GLN A 269 5.08 11.40 9.02
CA GLN A 269 5.24 12.54 8.12
C GLN A 269 5.45 12.06 6.69
N ALA A 270 4.72 12.62 5.74
CA ALA A 270 4.94 12.39 4.31
C ALA A 270 5.78 13.51 3.68
N GLY A 271 6.53 13.19 2.63
CA GLY A 271 7.40 14.12 1.89
C GLY A 271 8.80 13.55 1.64
N GLU A 272 9.72 14.37 1.13
CA GLU A 272 11.12 13.95 0.89
C GLU A 272 11.81 13.51 2.19
N ASP A 273 11.50 14.17 3.32
CA ASP A 273 11.97 13.81 4.67
C ASP A 273 10.94 13.01 5.46
N GLY A 274 10.16 12.15 4.79
CA GLY A 274 9.10 11.39 5.44
C GLY A 274 9.64 10.36 6.45
N PHE A 275 8.88 10.11 7.52
CA PHE A 275 9.25 9.18 8.60
C PHE A 275 8.01 8.61 9.28
N ALA A 276 8.18 7.54 10.06
CA ALA A 276 7.18 7.04 10.99
C ALA A 276 7.85 6.64 12.31
N CYS A 277 7.33 7.12 13.44
CA CYS A 277 7.91 6.85 14.76
C CYS A 277 6.83 6.66 15.84
N PHE A 278 6.97 5.61 16.64
CA PHE A 278 6.21 5.43 17.87
C PHE A 278 6.73 6.39 18.94
N VAL A 279 5.90 7.35 19.35
CA VAL A 279 6.24 8.36 20.37
C VAL A 279 5.76 7.98 21.77
N LYS A 280 4.91 6.96 21.86
CA LYS A 280 4.49 6.27 23.08
C LYS A 280 4.23 4.82 22.72
N GLY A 281 4.77 3.89 23.49
CA GLY A 281 4.50 2.45 23.32
C GLY A 281 4.99 1.91 21.97
N ASN A 282 4.42 0.77 21.56
CA ASN A 282 4.72 0.10 20.29
C ASN A 282 3.53 -0.77 19.87
N ASN A 283 3.55 -1.24 18.63
CA ASN A 283 2.53 -2.14 18.08
C ASN A 283 3.04 -3.56 17.81
N GLU A 284 4.12 -3.98 18.47
CA GLU A 284 4.70 -5.32 18.28
C GLU A 284 4.37 -6.23 19.47
N VAL A 285 3.71 -7.36 19.21
CA VAL A 285 3.20 -8.22 20.30
C VAL A 285 4.31 -8.80 21.17
N ILE A 286 5.50 -9.01 20.60
CA ILE A 286 6.71 -9.55 21.24
C ILE A 286 7.46 -8.54 22.12
N LEU A 287 7.21 -7.23 21.95
CA LEU A 287 7.93 -6.20 22.70
C LEU A 287 7.24 -5.90 24.04
N PRO A 288 8.01 -5.52 25.09
CA PRO A 288 7.42 -5.12 26.37
C PRO A 288 6.43 -3.96 26.22
N ARG A 289 5.32 -3.98 26.98
CA ARG A 289 4.25 -2.96 26.88
C ARG A 289 4.69 -1.56 27.32
N ASN A 290 5.69 -1.45 28.19
CA ASN A 290 6.26 -0.18 28.64
C ASN A 290 7.36 0.36 27.70
N PHE A 291 7.72 -0.38 26.65
CA PHE A 291 8.77 0.00 25.71
C PHE A 291 8.21 0.90 24.59
N THR A 292 8.91 1.99 24.28
CA THR A 292 8.59 2.86 23.15
C THR A 292 9.60 2.64 22.04
N SER A 293 9.16 2.12 20.88
CA SER A 293 10.08 1.70 19.80
C SER A 293 10.79 2.86 19.11
N GLY A 294 10.16 4.03 19.05
CA GLY A 294 10.66 5.17 18.29
C GLY A 294 10.53 4.95 16.77
N CYS A 295 11.50 5.42 15.99
CA CYS A 295 11.42 5.42 14.53
C CYS A 295 11.67 4.03 13.93
N VAL A 296 10.77 3.60 13.05
CA VAL A 296 10.84 2.30 12.39
C VAL A 296 11.81 2.31 11.21
N ASP A 297 12.17 1.12 10.72
CA ASP A 297 13.05 0.99 9.56
C ASP A 297 12.43 1.58 8.27
N PRO A 298 13.23 1.83 7.21
CA PRO A 298 12.74 2.49 6.00
C PRO A 298 11.57 1.80 5.29
N ALA A 299 11.51 0.46 5.32
CA ALA A 299 10.46 -0.30 4.63
C ALA A 299 9.12 -0.14 5.33
N VAL A 300 9.10 -0.28 6.66
CA VAL A 300 7.90 -0.06 7.48
C VAL A 300 7.49 1.42 7.44
N ALA A 301 8.45 2.34 7.50
CA ALA A 301 8.17 3.78 7.40
C ALA A 301 7.49 4.13 6.08
N HIS A 302 7.99 3.61 4.95
CA HIS A 302 7.38 3.83 3.65
C HIS A 302 5.93 3.27 3.57
N ASN A 303 5.70 2.10 4.17
CA ASN A 303 4.36 1.52 4.25
C ASN A 303 3.39 2.40 5.06
N LEU A 304 3.79 2.81 6.26
CA LEU A 304 2.97 3.64 7.15
C LEU A 304 2.71 5.04 6.57
N VAL A 305 3.67 5.64 5.86
CA VAL A 305 3.45 6.91 5.14
C VAL A 305 2.44 6.75 4.02
N THR A 306 2.50 5.64 3.27
CA THR A 306 1.52 5.34 2.23
C THR A 306 0.12 5.21 2.83
N GLU A 307 -0.02 4.47 3.93
CA GLU A 307 -1.31 4.33 4.64
C GLU A 307 -1.82 5.67 5.20
N ALA A 308 -0.93 6.51 5.74
CA ALA A 308 -1.28 7.85 6.22
C ALA A 308 -1.80 8.75 5.09
N LEU A 309 -1.22 8.66 3.89
CA LEU A 309 -1.70 9.37 2.69
C LEU A 309 -3.06 8.84 2.23
N MET A 310 -3.25 7.51 2.23
CA MET A 310 -4.50 6.88 1.81
C MET A 310 -5.69 7.27 2.69
N MET A 311 -5.47 7.46 3.99
CA MET A 311 -6.49 7.90 4.94
C MET A 311 -6.64 9.43 5.03
N SER A 312 -5.83 10.19 4.29
CA SER A 312 -5.80 11.64 4.46
C SER A 312 -6.96 12.35 3.77
N PRO A 313 -7.70 13.23 4.47
CA PRO A 313 -8.73 14.05 3.83
C PRO A 313 -8.16 15.05 2.81
N SER A 314 -6.87 15.37 2.90
CA SER A 314 -6.22 16.30 1.98
C SER A 314 -5.58 15.64 0.77
N LEU A 315 -5.72 14.32 0.59
CA LEU A 315 -5.14 13.63 -0.56
C LEU A 315 -5.60 14.28 -1.87
N VAL A 316 -6.88 14.64 -1.98
CA VAL A 316 -7.44 15.29 -3.18
C VAL A 316 -6.80 16.67 -3.43
N LYS A 317 -6.59 17.50 -2.38
CA LYS A 317 -5.83 18.75 -2.48
C LYS A 317 -4.43 18.51 -3.02
N ARG A 318 -3.76 17.51 -2.47
CA ARG A 318 -2.39 17.14 -2.80
C ARG A 318 -2.27 16.72 -4.26
N ILE A 319 -3.18 15.87 -4.75
CA ILE A 319 -3.25 15.49 -6.17
C ILE A 319 -3.46 16.74 -7.04
N ARG A 320 -4.45 17.58 -6.73
CA ARG A 320 -4.76 18.82 -7.47
C ARG A 320 -3.57 19.78 -7.54
N TYR A 321 -2.92 20.06 -6.41
CA TYR A 321 -1.84 21.05 -6.33
C TYR A 321 -0.50 20.56 -6.86
N SER A 322 -0.26 19.25 -6.86
CA SER A 322 0.92 18.68 -7.52
C SER A 322 0.91 18.90 -9.04
N LYS A 323 -0.27 19.13 -9.64
CA LYS A 323 -0.49 19.19 -11.10
C LYS A 323 0.07 17.97 -11.85
N SER A 324 0.23 16.85 -11.15
CA SER A 324 0.86 15.63 -11.65
C SER A 324 -0.09 14.46 -11.40
N SER A 325 -1.10 14.36 -12.26
CA SER A 325 -2.12 13.34 -12.16
C SER A 325 -2.65 12.91 -13.53
N GLU A 326 -3.18 11.70 -13.60
CA GLU A 326 -3.72 11.11 -14.82
C GLU A 326 -5.13 10.59 -14.57
N GLU A 327 -6.05 10.93 -15.48
CA GLU A 327 -7.41 10.38 -15.48
C GLU A 327 -7.36 8.90 -15.91
N ARG A 328 -8.08 8.05 -15.19
CA ARG A 328 -8.17 6.60 -15.39
C ARG A 328 -9.63 6.16 -15.25
N GLU A 329 -9.92 4.97 -15.78
CA GLU A 329 -11.16 4.25 -15.54
C GLU A 329 -10.79 2.88 -14.96
N VAL A 330 -11.50 2.47 -13.92
CA VAL A 330 -11.30 1.16 -13.27
C VAL A 330 -12.59 0.37 -13.36
N ASP A 331 -12.52 -0.86 -13.86
CA ASP A 331 -13.63 -1.80 -13.78
C ASP A 331 -13.58 -2.54 -12.45
N ILE A 332 -14.66 -2.48 -11.67
CA ILE A 332 -14.85 -3.26 -10.46
C ILE A 332 -16.20 -3.97 -10.60
N ASN A 333 -16.17 -5.29 -10.72
CA ASN A 333 -17.36 -6.13 -10.87
C ASN A 333 -18.26 -5.72 -12.05
N GLY A 334 -17.69 -5.27 -13.17
CA GLY A 334 -18.43 -4.82 -14.35
C GLY A 334 -18.99 -3.40 -14.27
N ILE A 335 -18.68 -2.67 -13.19
CA ILE A 335 -19.02 -1.25 -13.02
C ILE A 335 -17.76 -0.44 -13.30
N ARG A 336 -17.87 0.58 -14.16
CA ARG A 336 -16.79 1.51 -14.49
C ARG A 336 -16.77 2.65 -13.50
N PHE A 337 -15.68 2.76 -12.77
CA PHE A 337 -15.42 3.84 -11.83
C PHE A 337 -14.46 4.86 -12.43
N PRO A 338 -14.79 6.16 -12.40
CA PRO A 338 -13.84 7.20 -12.75
C PRO A 338 -12.75 7.28 -11.66
N ALA A 339 -11.50 7.45 -12.06
CA ALA A 339 -10.37 7.46 -11.15
C ALA A 339 -9.28 8.46 -11.55
N VAL A 340 -8.49 8.89 -10.58
CA VAL A 340 -7.37 9.82 -10.76
C VAL A 340 -6.13 9.21 -10.15
N TYR A 341 -5.11 8.97 -10.96
CA TYR A 341 -3.82 8.46 -10.52
C TYR A 341 -2.89 9.61 -10.14
N SER A 342 -2.36 9.59 -8.92
CA SER A 342 -1.34 10.53 -8.43
C SER A 342 0.04 10.07 -8.90
N ASN A 343 0.67 10.84 -9.79
CA ASN A 343 2.03 10.54 -10.24
C ASN A 343 3.07 10.82 -9.15
N LEU A 344 2.76 11.71 -8.21
CA LEU A 344 3.61 12.03 -7.06
C LEU A 344 3.61 10.89 -6.03
N ASP A 345 2.43 10.44 -5.62
CA ASP A 345 2.28 9.51 -4.48
C ASP A 345 2.11 8.06 -4.92
N LYS A 346 1.95 7.80 -6.23
CA LYS A 346 1.67 6.47 -6.80
C LYS A 346 0.40 5.82 -6.22
N LEU A 347 -0.59 6.65 -5.93
CA LEU A 347 -1.90 6.24 -5.41
C LEU A 347 -2.99 6.47 -6.46
N LEU A 348 -3.95 5.56 -6.54
CA LEU A 348 -5.12 5.69 -7.40
C LEU A 348 -6.34 6.07 -6.54
N LEU A 349 -6.90 7.25 -6.79
CA LEU A 349 -8.13 7.72 -6.17
C LEU A 349 -9.31 7.36 -7.07
N ILE A 350 -10.11 6.38 -6.66
CA ILE A 350 -11.29 5.91 -7.38
C ILE A 350 -12.51 6.60 -6.77
N ALA A 351 -13.32 7.23 -7.59
CA ALA A 351 -14.52 7.95 -7.16
C ALA A 351 -15.78 7.15 -7.48
N ASP A 352 -16.78 7.28 -6.62
CA ASP A 352 -18.12 6.75 -6.87
C ASP A 352 -18.70 7.39 -8.16
N PRO A 353 -19.21 6.60 -9.11
CA PRO A 353 -19.58 7.11 -10.43
C PRO A 353 -20.81 8.03 -10.41
N GLU A 354 -21.64 7.95 -9.37
CA GLU A 354 -22.86 8.77 -9.24
C GLU A 354 -22.59 10.06 -8.47
N THR A 355 -21.92 9.94 -7.33
CA THR A 355 -21.71 11.04 -6.37
C THR A 355 -20.38 11.75 -6.55
N TYR A 356 -19.42 11.13 -7.23
CA TYR A 356 -18.01 11.56 -7.34
C TYR A 356 -17.30 11.72 -6.00
N LEU A 357 -17.85 11.20 -4.91
CA LEU A 357 -17.11 11.13 -3.65
C LEU A 357 -15.98 10.09 -3.77
N PRO A 358 -14.83 10.31 -3.09
CA PRO A 358 -13.82 9.27 -2.97
C PRO A 358 -14.46 7.97 -2.47
N TYR A 359 -14.22 6.89 -3.20
CA TYR A 359 -14.80 5.59 -2.88
C TYR A 359 -13.71 4.61 -2.45
N ILE A 360 -12.61 4.56 -3.19
CA ILE A 360 -11.44 3.74 -2.86
C ILE A 360 -10.18 4.58 -3.07
N VAL A 361 -9.24 4.50 -2.13
CA VAL A 361 -7.85 4.86 -2.37
C VAL A 361 -7.03 3.59 -2.47
N ARG A 362 -6.37 3.37 -3.62
CA ARG A 362 -5.66 2.14 -3.94
C ARG A 362 -4.16 2.36 -4.06
N THR A 363 -3.40 1.44 -3.51
CA THR A 363 -1.98 1.21 -3.84
C THR A 363 -1.79 -0.19 -4.41
N GLU A 364 -0.83 -0.34 -5.33
CA GLU A 364 -0.44 -1.63 -5.90
C GLU A 364 0.81 -2.17 -5.19
N GLU A 365 0.77 -3.45 -4.84
CA GLU A 365 1.82 -4.11 -4.09
C GLU A 365 2.26 -5.42 -4.76
N GLN A 366 3.49 -5.81 -4.45
CA GLN A 366 4.04 -7.11 -4.82
C GLN A 366 4.22 -7.94 -3.56
N HIS A 367 3.79 -9.19 -3.61
CA HIS A 367 3.91 -10.14 -2.51
C HIS A 367 4.57 -11.44 -3.02
N PRO A 368 5.57 -12.03 -2.31
CA PRO A 368 6.27 -13.26 -2.73
C PRO A 368 5.35 -14.44 -3.07
N ILE A 369 4.32 -14.65 -2.26
CA ILE A 369 3.32 -15.71 -2.44
C ILE A 369 2.08 -15.19 -3.19
N TYR A 370 1.42 -14.12 -2.72
CA TYR A 370 0.20 -13.61 -3.35
C TYR A 370 0.40 -12.89 -4.71
N GLY A 371 1.63 -12.69 -5.18
CA GLY A 371 1.91 -12.04 -6.46
C GLY A 371 1.48 -10.57 -6.48
N ASN A 372 0.88 -10.13 -7.60
CA ASN A 372 0.33 -8.80 -7.75
C ASN A 372 -0.92 -8.63 -6.86
N ALA A 373 -0.87 -7.66 -5.96
CA ALA A 373 -1.95 -7.36 -5.03
C ALA A 373 -2.29 -5.87 -5.02
N THR A 374 -3.48 -5.54 -4.52
CA THR A 374 -3.88 -4.17 -4.22
C THR A 374 -4.21 -4.05 -2.74
N LYS A 375 -3.81 -2.94 -2.13
CA LYS A 375 -4.29 -2.52 -0.82
C LYS A 375 -5.21 -1.33 -1.03
N ASP A 376 -6.49 -1.54 -0.72
CA ASP A 376 -7.59 -0.64 -1.02
C ASP A 376 -8.18 -0.10 0.28
N VAL A 377 -8.17 1.21 0.49
CA VAL A 377 -8.91 1.87 1.57
C VAL A 377 -10.26 2.29 1.03
N TYR A 378 -11.31 1.59 1.45
CA TYR A 378 -12.69 1.89 1.14
C TYR A 378 -13.21 3.00 2.06
N LEU A 379 -13.87 3.98 1.46
CA LEU A 379 -14.41 5.16 2.12
C LEU A 379 -15.93 5.19 1.92
N SER A 380 -16.69 5.16 3.01
CA SER A 380 -18.15 5.11 2.90
C SER A 380 -18.86 5.82 4.06
N ASN A 381 -20.20 5.91 3.96
CA ASN A 381 -21.06 6.53 4.96
C ASN A 381 -20.74 8.02 5.19
N TYR A 382 -20.66 8.78 4.10
CA TYR A 382 -20.24 10.18 4.14
C TYR A 382 -21.22 11.09 4.91
N LYS A 383 -20.68 11.98 5.75
CA LYS A 383 -21.44 13.03 6.46
C LYS A 383 -20.80 14.39 6.27
N VAL A 384 -21.63 15.44 6.32
CA VAL A 384 -21.19 16.83 6.18
C VAL A 384 -20.77 17.40 7.54
N VAL A 385 -19.56 17.96 7.61
CA VAL A 385 -19.02 18.68 8.76
C VAL A 385 -18.43 20.00 8.25
N GLN A 386 -19.00 21.13 8.68
CA GLN A 386 -18.60 22.49 8.26
C GLN A 386 -18.45 22.65 6.73
N GLY A 387 -19.37 22.06 5.95
CA GLY A 387 -19.37 22.14 4.49
C GLY A 387 -18.43 21.17 3.77
N ILE A 388 -17.75 20.27 4.50
CA ILE A 388 -16.90 19.21 3.94
C ILE A 388 -17.57 17.86 4.20
N LYS A 389 -17.61 16.98 3.19
CA LYS A 389 -18.07 15.59 3.34
C LYS A 389 -16.90 14.69 3.71
N PHE A 390 -17.01 14.01 4.84
CA PHE A 390 -16.03 13.04 5.32
C PHE A 390 -16.64 11.64 5.40
N PRO A 391 -15.86 10.58 5.10
CA PRO A 391 -16.30 9.20 5.33
C PRO A 391 -16.40 8.93 6.84
N HIS A 392 -17.35 8.08 7.24
CA HIS A 392 -17.47 7.60 8.63
C HIS A 392 -17.16 6.11 8.78
N THR A 393 -16.97 5.38 7.69
CA THR A 393 -16.60 3.96 7.71
C THR A 393 -15.41 3.75 6.81
N ILE A 394 -14.34 3.20 7.40
CA ILE A 394 -13.06 2.95 6.74
C ILE A 394 -12.80 1.45 6.81
N GLN A 395 -12.50 0.85 5.66
CA GLN A 395 -12.05 -0.54 5.57
C GLN A 395 -10.82 -0.63 4.68
N THR A 396 -9.76 -1.24 5.20
CA THR A 396 -8.58 -1.59 4.40
C THR A 396 -8.76 -3.02 3.91
N ILE A 397 -8.83 -3.21 2.59
CA ILE A 397 -9.00 -4.52 1.95
C ILE A 397 -7.75 -4.84 1.12
N TYR A 398 -7.18 -6.02 1.38
CA TYR A 398 -6.10 -6.58 0.60
C TYR A 398 -6.63 -7.58 -0.41
N ASN A 399 -6.41 -7.30 -1.69
CA ASN A 399 -6.88 -8.14 -2.78
C ASN A 399 -5.69 -8.71 -3.56
N SER A 400 -5.73 -10.00 -3.89
CA SER A 400 -4.82 -10.60 -4.88
C SER A 400 -5.62 -11.32 -5.95
N SER A 401 -5.41 -10.90 -7.19
CA SER A 401 -6.04 -11.52 -8.35
C SER A 401 -5.50 -12.92 -8.61
N SER A 402 -4.19 -13.14 -8.40
CA SER A 402 -3.53 -14.44 -8.55
C SER A 402 -4.09 -15.49 -7.60
N GLN A 403 -4.56 -15.08 -6.43
CA GLN A 403 -4.99 -15.96 -5.34
C GLN A 403 -6.49 -15.88 -5.04
N ARG A 404 -7.25 -15.07 -5.78
CA ARG A 404 -8.67 -14.77 -5.50
C ARG A 404 -8.91 -14.39 -4.03
N LEU A 405 -7.92 -13.76 -3.41
CA LEU A 405 -7.94 -13.31 -2.03
C LEU A 405 -8.65 -11.95 -1.98
N SER A 406 -9.57 -11.80 -1.02
CA SER A 406 -10.16 -10.52 -0.64
C SER A 406 -10.31 -10.50 0.87
N ALA A 407 -9.41 -9.80 1.55
CA ALA A 407 -9.28 -9.82 3.00
C ALA A 407 -9.40 -8.42 3.59
N VAL A 408 -10.34 -8.22 4.51
CA VAL A 408 -10.41 -6.99 5.31
C VAL A 408 -9.30 -7.05 6.37
N LEU A 409 -8.30 -6.18 6.24
CA LEU A 409 -7.16 -6.10 7.15
C LEU A 409 -7.41 -5.18 8.34
N GLU A 410 -8.14 -4.09 8.12
CA GLU A 410 -8.50 -3.12 9.16
C GLU A 410 -9.92 -2.62 8.91
N ASP A 411 -10.73 -2.52 9.97
CA ASP A 411 -12.06 -1.91 9.93
C ASP A 411 -12.25 -0.96 11.12
N PHE A 412 -12.65 0.28 10.85
CA PHE A 412 -12.99 1.22 11.91
C PHE A 412 -14.08 2.21 11.50
N ILE A 413 -14.71 2.79 12.53
CA ILE A 413 -15.73 3.82 12.38
C ILE A 413 -15.22 5.13 12.96
N ILE A 414 -15.34 6.21 12.17
CA ILE A 414 -15.13 7.56 12.66
C ILE A 414 -16.45 8.00 13.30
N ASP A 415 -16.44 8.22 14.60
CA ASP A 415 -17.61 8.61 15.37
C ASP A 415 -17.83 10.13 15.27
N GLU A 416 -16.76 10.90 15.45
CA GLU A 416 -16.77 12.37 15.42
C GLU A 416 -15.57 12.93 14.62
N ILE A 417 -15.74 14.13 14.06
CA ILE A 417 -14.72 14.85 13.30
C ILE A 417 -14.55 16.23 13.88
N ASN A 418 -13.36 16.51 14.41
CA ASN A 418 -13.02 17.79 15.01
C ASN A 418 -12.10 18.60 14.08
N LEU A 419 -12.62 19.71 13.55
CA LEU A 419 -11.87 20.63 12.67
C LEU A 419 -11.24 21.81 13.40
N THR A 420 -11.51 21.94 14.71
CA THR A 420 -11.07 23.06 15.55
C THR A 420 -9.97 22.66 16.53
N ALA A 421 -9.48 21.43 16.46
CA ALA A 421 -8.45 20.93 17.37
C ALA A 421 -7.16 21.75 17.27
N GLU A 422 -6.72 22.27 18.42
CA GLU A 422 -5.40 22.86 18.57
C GLU A 422 -4.42 21.80 19.07
N PHE A 423 -3.32 21.65 18.34
CA PHE A 423 -2.26 20.72 18.68
C PHE A 423 -1.10 21.48 19.34
N PRO A 424 -0.53 20.94 20.45
CA PRO A 424 0.76 21.40 20.96
C PRO A 424 1.83 21.44 19.86
N LYS A 425 2.84 22.31 20.01
CA LYS A 425 3.87 22.54 18.99
C LYS A 425 4.62 21.25 18.60
N ASP A 426 4.84 20.38 19.56
CA ASP A 426 5.56 19.11 19.49
C ASP A 426 4.65 17.89 19.26
N PHE A 427 3.36 18.10 19.02
CA PHE A 427 2.37 17.01 18.95
C PHE A 427 2.66 15.98 17.83
N PHE A 428 3.23 16.45 16.72
CA PHE A 428 3.65 15.64 15.57
C PHE A 428 5.18 15.51 15.47
N ASP A 429 5.91 15.77 16.55
CA ASP A 429 7.36 15.63 16.57
C ASP A 429 7.73 14.24 17.13
N PRO A 430 8.82 13.63 16.65
CA PRO A 430 9.36 12.41 17.27
C PRO A 430 9.90 12.71 18.68
N VAL A 431 10.07 11.67 19.51
CA VAL A 431 10.54 11.81 20.90
C VAL A 431 11.88 12.57 20.97
N PRO A 432 12.02 13.59 21.84
CA PRO A 432 13.28 14.31 22.02
C PRO A 432 14.36 13.37 22.61
N GLY A 433 15.50 13.18 21.92
CA GLY A 433 16.66 12.50 22.51
C GLY A 433 17.31 11.32 21.75
N GLY A 434 17.13 11.17 20.43
CA GLY A 434 18.16 10.49 19.63
C GLY A 434 17.84 9.09 19.10
N GLN A 435 16.69 8.90 18.45
CA GLN A 435 16.68 8.00 17.30
C GLN A 435 16.71 8.86 16.04
N ASN A 436 17.76 8.71 15.23
CA ASN A 436 17.92 9.45 13.97
C ASN A 436 16.66 9.27 13.13
N ARG A 437 16.12 10.37 12.60
CA ARG A 437 15.02 10.31 11.63
C ARG A 437 15.45 9.40 10.48
N ILE A 438 14.79 8.26 10.35
CA ILE A 438 15.04 7.35 9.24
C ILE A 438 14.15 7.80 8.09
N ILE A 439 14.80 8.33 7.05
CA ILE A 439 14.11 8.84 5.86
C ILE A 439 13.45 7.66 5.14
N GLN A 440 12.17 7.82 4.84
CA GLN A 440 11.41 6.83 4.07
C GLN A 440 12.08 6.56 2.73
N LYS A 441 12.26 5.29 2.40
CA LYS A 441 12.67 4.88 1.06
C LYS A 441 12.15 3.48 0.81
N LYS A 442 11.64 3.23 -0.40
CA LYS A 442 11.41 1.86 -0.86
C LYS A 442 12.72 1.09 -0.81
N THR A 443 12.81 0.12 0.10
CA THR A 443 14.02 -0.70 0.28
C THR A 443 14.12 -1.69 -0.87
N PRO A 444 15.20 -1.67 -1.68
CA PRO A 444 15.39 -2.63 -2.75
C PRO A 444 15.37 -4.07 -2.23
N GLY A 445 14.68 -4.96 -2.94
CA GLY A 445 14.58 -6.38 -2.56
C GLY A 445 13.53 -6.72 -1.50
N ILE A 446 12.86 -5.73 -0.89
CA ILE A 446 11.80 -5.95 0.10
C ILE A 446 10.43 -5.67 -0.55
N PRO A 447 9.60 -6.69 -0.80
CA PRO A 447 8.28 -6.50 -1.40
C PRO A 447 7.33 -5.80 -0.42
N SER A 448 6.60 -4.78 -0.88
CA SER A 448 5.68 -4.01 -0.04
C SER A 448 4.56 -4.87 0.55
N GLY A 449 4.08 -5.87 -0.18
CA GLY A 449 3.07 -6.80 0.31
C GLY A 449 3.51 -7.59 1.54
N LEU A 450 4.80 -7.95 1.62
CA LEU A 450 5.35 -8.64 2.79
C LEU A 450 5.44 -7.69 3.99
N VAL A 451 5.78 -6.41 3.77
CA VAL A 451 5.78 -5.39 4.82
C VAL A 451 4.36 -5.15 5.34
N THR A 452 3.37 -5.02 4.45
CA THR A 452 1.95 -4.94 4.82
C THR A 452 1.54 -6.12 5.69
N ASP A 453 1.93 -7.35 5.31
CA ASP A 453 1.56 -8.56 6.04
C ASP A 453 2.12 -8.57 7.48
N TYR A 454 3.41 -8.29 7.66
CA TYR A 454 4.03 -8.20 8.98
C TYR A 454 3.49 -7.04 9.83
N SER A 455 3.30 -5.88 9.21
CA SER A 455 2.82 -4.68 9.90
C SER A 455 1.38 -4.84 10.40
N THR A 456 0.48 -5.39 9.58
CA THR A 456 -0.92 -5.66 9.95
C THR A 456 -1.05 -6.80 10.96
N SER A 457 -0.03 -7.67 11.01
CA SER A 457 0.10 -8.76 11.97
C SER A 457 0.81 -8.37 13.27
N LEU A 458 1.06 -7.09 13.57
CA LEU A 458 1.69 -6.67 14.83
C LEU A 458 3.09 -7.29 15.07
N LEU A 459 3.85 -7.58 14.01
CA LEU A 459 5.22 -8.11 14.09
C LEU A 459 6.30 -7.16 13.56
N GLY A 460 5.91 -5.93 13.20
CA GLY A 460 6.86 -4.90 12.78
C GLY A 460 7.43 -5.16 11.39
N SER A 461 8.75 -5.39 11.33
CA SER A 461 9.49 -5.47 10.07
C SER A 461 9.75 -6.90 9.64
N PRO A 462 9.54 -7.24 8.35
CA PRO A 462 9.98 -8.54 7.83
C PRO A 462 11.49 -8.57 7.57
N ALA A 463 12.18 -7.42 7.62
CA ALA A 463 13.54 -7.25 7.11
C ALA A 463 14.61 -7.68 8.11
N LYS A 464 15.03 -8.95 8.07
CA LYS A 464 16.22 -9.43 8.78
C LYS A 464 17.15 -10.16 7.81
N ASN A 465 18.06 -9.42 7.18
CA ASN A 465 19.06 -10.03 6.31
C ASN A 465 20.28 -10.48 7.15
N ILE A 466 20.75 -11.69 6.94
CA ILE A 466 21.92 -12.25 7.64
C ILE A 466 22.98 -12.70 6.65
N SER A 467 24.25 -12.60 7.03
CA SER A 467 25.33 -13.21 6.24
C SER A 467 25.44 -14.70 6.53
N VAL A 468 25.94 -15.47 5.56
CA VAL A 468 26.22 -16.90 5.73
C VAL A 468 27.11 -17.20 6.94
N ASP A 469 28.04 -16.30 7.27
CA ASP A 469 28.99 -16.49 8.36
C ASP A 469 28.38 -16.30 9.75
N ALA A 470 27.20 -15.68 9.84
CA ALA A 470 26.47 -15.54 11.10
C ALA A 470 25.53 -16.74 11.36
N LEU A 471 25.31 -17.61 10.37
CA LEU A 471 24.54 -18.85 10.56
C LEU A 471 25.32 -19.84 11.41
N LYS A 472 24.65 -20.38 12.43
CA LYS A 472 25.19 -21.43 13.30
C LYS A 472 24.48 -22.72 12.96
N SER A 473 25.17 -23.85 13.06
CA SER A 473 24.55 -25.16 12.95
C SER A 473 24.84 -25.96 14.20
N ALA A 474 23.81 -26.59 14.76
CA ALA A 474 23.99 -27.68 15.70
C ALA A 474 23.81 -29.00 14.96
N ARG A 475 24.59 -30.00 15.38
CA ARG A 475 24.29 -31.41 15.12
C ARG A 475 23.82 -31.99 16.43
N PRO A 476 22.50 -32.03 16.64
CA PRO A 476 22.00 -32.30 17.96
C PRO A 476 21.97 -33.79 18.30
N VAL A 477 22.28 -34.67 17.33
CA VAL A 477 21.87 -36.08 17.36
C VAL A 477 22.81 -36.99 16.56
N ASP A 478 22.81 -38.29 16.86
CA ASP A 478 23.71 -39.32 16.29
C ASP A 478 23.51 -39.58 14.77
N LEU A 479 22.50 -38.97 14.14
CA LEU A 479 22.25 -39.08 12.71
C LEU A 479 22.95 -37.95 11.94
N LEU A 480 24.11 -38.27 11.37
CA LEU A 480 25.00 -37.30 10.68
C LEU A 480 24.38 -36.58 9.48
N GLN A 481 23.25 -37.06 8.97
CA GLN A 481 22.52 -36.49 7.83
C GLN A 481 21.66 -35.28 8.22
N LEU A 482 21.42 -35.05 9.51
CA LEU A 482 20.61 -33.94 9.98
C LEU A 482 21.48 -32.76 10.41
N HIS A 483 21.12 -31.57 9.91
CA HIS A 483 21.73 -30.31 10.35
C HIS A 483 20.61 -29.39 10.85
N TRP A 484 20.69 -28.97 12.11
CA TRP A 484 19.76 -28.01 12.70
C TRP A 484 20.39 -26.62 12.61
N LEU A 485 19.97 -25.88 11.58
CA LEU A 485 20.54 -24.59 11.23
C LEU A 485 19.82 -23.48 11.99
N ILE A 486 20.56 -22.74 12.80
CA ILE A 486 20.07 -21.65 13.64
C ILE A 486 20.22 -20.36 12.83
N VAL A 487 19.08 -19.80 12.42
CA VAL A 487 19.04 -18.57 11.60
C VAL A 487 18.71 -17.32 12.41
N ASP A 488 18.04 -17.48 13.57
CA ASP A 488 17.86 -16.43 14.58
C ASP A 488 17.91 -17.07 15.99
N ASP A 489 18.79 -16.57 16.85
CA ASP A 489 18.91 -16.95 18.26
C ASP A 489 18.85 -15.74 19.21
N SER A 490 18.29 -14.62 18.74
CA SER A 490 18.16 -13.40 19.52
C SER A 490 17.19 -13.52 20.72
N HIS A 491 16.31 -14.53 20.71
CA HIS A 491 15.40 -14.87 21.79
C HIS A 491 15.05 -16.37 21.80
N GLU A 492 14.33 -16.84 22.82
CA GLU A 492 14.00 -18.27 22.99
C GLU A 492 13.17 -18.84 21.83
N LEU A 493 12.26 -18.02 21.27
CA LEU A 493 11.47 -18.31 20.07
C LEU A 493 12.22 -18.00 18.75
N GLY A 494 13.54 -17.82 18.78
CA GLY A 494 14.33 -17.63 17.55
C GLY A 494 14.15 -18.80 16.58
N PHE A 495 14.44 -18.58 15.30
CA PHE A 495 14.08 -19.47 14.20
C PHE A 495 15.20 -20.47 13.86
N LYS A 496 14.83 -21.72 13.59
CA LYS A 496 15.73 -22.79 13.15
C LYS A 496 15.13 -23.57 11.99
N GLN A 497 15.98 -24.04 11.09
CA GLN A 497 15.58 -24.88 9.94
C GLN A 497 16.22 -26.26 10.04
N LEU A 498 15.47 -27.29 9.68
CA LEU A 498 16.03 -28.63 9.48
C LEU A 498 16.53 -28.80 8.05
N ILE A 499 17.79 -29.15 7.92
CA ILE A 499 18.40 -29.56 6.65
C ILE A 499 18.61 -31.07 6.69
N ILE A 500 18.04 -31.78 5.71
CA ILE A 500 18.16 -33.24 5.58
C ILE A 500 19.07 -33.53 4.39
N GLU A 501 20.22 -34.13 4.66
CA GLU A 501 21.23 -34.48 3.68
C GLU A 501 21.03 -35.92 3.18
N PHE A 502 20.70 -36.06 1.90
CA PHE A 502 20.68 -37.35 1.19
C PHE A 502 21.95 -37.53 0.35
N GLU A 503 22.18 -38.70 -0.22
CA GLU A 503 23.37 -39.04 -1.00
C GLU A 503 23.70 -38.00 -2.10
N ASN A 504 22.69 -37.54 -2.84
CA ASN A 504 22.88 -36.67 -4.01
C ASN A 504 22.23 -35.29 -3.87
N GLU A 505 21.46 -35.06 -2.82
CA GLU A 505 20.58 -33.89 -2.70
C GLU A 505 20.28 -33.50 -1.25
N VAL A 506 19.66 -32.34 -1.09
CA VAL A 506 19.27 -31.76 0.19
C VAL A 506 17.80 -31.36 0.15
N ILE A 507 17.11 -31.64 1.27
CA ILE A 507 15.80 -31.08 1.59
C ILE A 507 15.97 -30.01 2.66
N VAL A 508 15.38 -28.84 2.45
CA VAL A 508 15.31 -27.76 3.45
C VAL A 508 13.88 -27.72 4.00
N CYS A 509 13.73 -27.86 5.32
CA CYS A 509 12.43 -27.72 5.99
C CYS A 509 12.28 -26.32 6.57
N ASP A 510 11.12 -25.71 6.33
CA ASP A 510 10.84 -24.27 6.47
C ASP A 510 11.74 -23.37 5.60
N ALA A 511 11.28 -22.15 5.33
CA ALA A 511 11.93 -21.14 4.52
C ALA A 511 11.45 -19.74 4.94
N PRO A 512 11.95 -19.20 6.07
CA PRO A 512 11.61 -17.86 6.52
C PRO A 512 12.14 -16.79 5.53
N PRO A 513 11.54 -15.60 5.42
CA PRO A 513 11.89 -14.61 4.41
C PRO A 513 13.27 -13.99 4.66
N PHE A 514 14.03 -13.69 3.60
CA PHE A 514 15.37 -13.07 3.64
C PHE A 514 16.53 -13.93 4.15
N TRP A 515 16.31 -15.16 4.62
CA TRP A 515 17.40 -16.07 5.02
C TRP A 515 17.80 -17.07 3.92
N SER A 516 16.95 -17.30 2.93
CA SER A 516 17.10 -18.36 1.93
C SER A 516 18.43 -18.35 1.18
N GLU A 517 18.94 -17.17 0.80
CA GLU A 517 20.22 -17.04 0.10
C GLU A 517 21.40 -17.48 0.98
N ALA A 518 21.47 -16.98 2.22
CA ALA A 518 22.50 -17.35 3.17
C ALA A 518 22.46 -18.84 3.51
N VAL A 519 21.27 -19.43 3.63
CA VAL A 519 21.08 -20.87 3.88
C VAL A 519 21.55 -21.69 2.69
N MET A 520 21.20 -21.31 1.45
CA MET A 520 21.69 -21.98 0.24
C MET A 520 23.22 -21.88 0.10
N GLU A 521 23.80 -20.74 0.45
CA GLU A 521 25.27 -20.57 0.48
C GLU A 521 25.91 -21.46 1.55
N TRP A 522 25.32 -21.53 2.74
CA TRP A 522 25.79 -22.41 3.82
C TRP A 522 25.77 -23.88 3.39
N ILE A 523 24.69 -24.33 2.74
CA ILE A 523 24.56 -25.70 2.22
C ILE A 523 25.65 -25.97 1.17
N LYS A 524 25.89 -25.02 0.26
CA LYS A 524 26.95 -25.15 -0.75
C LYS A 524 28.34 -25.26 -0.13
N LYS A 525 28.62 -24.49 0.92
CA LYS A 525 29.93 -24.45 1.61
C LYS A 525 30.18 -25.69 2.48
N ASN A 526 29.16 -26.19 3.18
CA ASN A 526 29.33 -27.22 4.21
C ASN A 526 28.87 -28.62 3.78
N ILE A 527 27.91 -28.73 2.87
CA ILE A 527 27.36 -30.00 2.37
C ILE A 527 27.79 -30.25 0.92
N GLY A 528 27.87 -29.21 0.09
CA GLY A 528 28.30 -29.30 -1.31
C GLY A 528 27.31 -30.00 -2.25
N LYS A 529 26.06 -30.20 -1.81
CA LYS A 529 24.99 -30.84 -2.57
C LYS A 529 23.92 -29.83 -2.99
N LYS A 530 23.13 -30.19 -4.01
CA LYS A 530 22.05 -29.36 -4.51
C LYS A 530 20.85 -29.41 -3.57
N VAL A 531 20.25 -28.24 -3.31
CA VAL A 531 18.90 -28.16 -2.73
C VAL A 531 17.90 -28.52 -3.82
N THR A 532 17.30 -29.72 -3.73
CA THR A 532 16.30 -30.19 -4.70
C THR A 532 14.88 -29.96 -4.20
N TYR A 533 14.69 -29.93 -2.87
CA TYR A 533 13.36 -29.75 -2.28
C TYR A 533 13.36 -28.73 -1.16
N VAL A 534 12.24 -28.03 -1.04
CA VAL A 534 11.87 -27.21 0.12
C VAL A 534 10.54 -27.73 0.67
N ALA A 535 10.44 -27.88 1.98
CA ALA A 535 9.28 -28.45 2.68
C ALA A 535 8.87 -27.49 3.80
N PRO A 536 8.03 -26.47 3.52
CA PRO A 536 7.48 -25.64 4.58
C PRO A 536 6.58 -26.51 5.47
N THR A 537 6.66 -26.34 6.79
CA THR A 537 5.76 -26.96 7.75
C THR A 537 4.32 -26.54 7.47
N HIS A 538 4.12 -25.25 7.18
CA HIS A 538 2.82 -24.66 6.83
C HIS A 538 2.98 -23.27 6.18
N HIS A 539 1.86 -22.67 5.78
CA HIS A 539 1.85 -21.43 5.00
C HIS A 539 2.13 -20.12 5.75
N HIS A 540 2.30 -20.10 7.07
CA HIS A 540 2.61 -18.85 7.78
C HIS A 540 3.93 -18.26 7.27
N ARG A 541 4.03 -16.93 7.23
CA ARG A 541 5.07 -16.23 6.46
C ARG A 541 6.44 -16.29 7.12
N ASP A 542 6.47 -16.32 8.43
CA ASP A 542 7.66 -16.67 9.19
C ASP A 542 8.18 -18.06 8.86
N HIS A 543 7.36 -19.02 8.41
CA HIS A 543 7.83 -20.34 7.98
C HIS A 543 8.07 -20.47 6.48
N SER A 544 7.49 -19.58 5.68
CA SER A 544 7.39 -19.81 4.23
C SER A 544 7.67 -18.63 3.33
N GLY A 545 7.94 -17.45 3.88
CA GLY A 545 8.15 -16.21 3.12
C GLY A 545 9.32 -16.27 2.13
N GLY A 546 10.26 -17.19 2.34
CA GLY A 546 11.44 -17.45 1.50
C GLY A 546 11.29 -18.59 0.48
N VAL A 547 10.15 -19.31 0.45
CA VAL A 547 9.95 -20.46 -0.46
C VAL A 547 10.18 -20.10 -1.93
N ALA A 548 9.75 -18.90 -2.35
CA ALA A 548 9.92 -18.43 -3.72
C ALA A 548 11.39 -18.31 -4.16
N ASP A 549 12.33 -18.14 -3.24
CA ASP A 549 13.77 -18.08 -3.55
C ASP A 549 14.33 -19.48 -3.89
N TYR A 550 13.88 -20.52 -3.17
CA TYR A 550 14.24 -21.90 -3.47
C TYR A 550 13.63 -22.39 -4.80
N VAL A 551 12.37 -22.01 -5.08
CA VAL A 551 11.73 -22.32 -6.38
C VAL A 551 12.53 -21.72 -7.54
N ARG A 552 13.02 -20.49 -7.37
CA ARG A 552 13.81 -19.78 -8.40
C ARG A 552 15.13 -20.50 -8.72
N THR A 553 15.68 -21.29 -7.79
CA THR A 553 16.89 -22.11 -8.01
C THR A 553 16.57 -23.53 -8.50
N GLY A 554 15.28 -23.84 -8.70
CA GLY A 554 14.80 -25.09 -9.26
C GLY A 554 14.44 -26.17 -8.22
N ALA A 555 14.29 -25.79 -6.94
CA ALA A 555 13.78 -26.70 -5.92
C ALA A 555 12.27 -26.92 -6.08
N LYS A 556 11.80 -28.14 -5.79
CA LYS A 556 10.37 -28.49 -5.76
C LYS A 556 9.82 -28.38 -4.34
N LEU A 557 8.55 -28.04 -4.20
CA LEU A 557 7.86 -28.00 -2.92
C LEU A 557 7.35 -29.39 -2.55
N ILE A 558 7.59 -29.81 -1.30
CA ILE A 558 6.93 -30.97 -0.70
C ILE A 558 5.80 -30.44 0.17
N ILE A 559 4.55 -30.65 -0.24
CA ILE A 559 3.36 -30.06 0.40
C ILE A 559 2.17 -31.03 0.40
N PRO A 560 1.18 -30.86 1.30
CA PRO A 560 -0.09 -31.56 1.21
C PRO A 560 -0.81 -31.26 -0.10
N GLU A 561 -1.50 -32.24 -0.66
CA GLU A 561 -2.29 -32.11 -1.89
C GLU A 561 -3.32 -30.97 -1.81
N MET A 562 -3.90 -30.75 -0.63
CA MET A 562 -4.89 -29.69 -0.40
C MET A 562 -4.32 -28.27 -0.52
N ALA A 563 -3.00 -28.11 -0.44
CA ALA A 563 -2.33 -26.81 -0.48
C ALA A 563 -1.83 -26.43 -1.89
N VAL A 564 -1.98 -27.30 -2.89
CA VAL A 564 -1.44 -27.08 -4.26
C VAL A 564 -1.93 -25.78 -4.88
N ASP A 565 -3.23 -25.48 -4.79
CA ASP A 565 -3.81 -24.26 -5.36
C ASP A 565 -3.17 -23.00 -4.75
N TYR A 566 -2.94 -23.03 -3.44
CA TYR A 566 -2.29 -21.94 -2.72
C TYR A 566 -0.82 -21.76 -3.14
N TRP A 567 -0.05 -22.84 -3.27
CA TRP A 567 1.36 -22.72 -3.65
C TRP A 567 1.58 -22.48 -5.15
N SER A 568 0.54 -22.68 -5.98
CA SER A 568 0.59 -22.48 -7.44
C SER A 568 0.71 -21.03 -7.88
N SER A 569 0.53 -20.05 -6.99
CA SER A 569 0.78 -18.64 -7.33
C SER A 569 2.26 -18.28 -7.44
N ILE A 570 3.16 -19.11 -6.88
CA ILE A 570 4.59 -18.88 -7.01
C ILE A 570 5.01 -19.27 -8.43
N PRO A 571 5.54 -18.34 -9.26
CA PRO A 571 5.89 -18.63 -10.63
C PRO A 571 6.96 -19.74 -10.73
N GLY A 572 6.68 -20.78 -11.51
CA GLY A 572 7.60 -21.90 -11.73
C GLY A 572 7.60 -22.96 -10.63
N ALA A 573 6.72 -22.87 -9.63
CA ALA A 573 6.60 -23.88 -8.59
C ALA A 573 6.26 -25.26 -9.17
N GLN A 574 6.92 -26.28 -8.66
CA GLN A 574 6.67 -27.69 -8.96
C GLN A 574 6.46 -28.42 -7.64
N PHE A 575 5.58 -29.41 -7.63
CA PHE A 575 5.10 -30.02 -6.39
C PHE A 575 5.41 -31.51 -6.33
N ILE A 576 5.76 -31.95 -5.14
CA ILE A 576 5.64 -33.33 -4.66
C ILE A 576 4.52 -33.30 -3.63
N THR A 577 3.42 -33.98 -3.92
CA THR A 577 2.22 -33.92 -3.09
C THR A 577 2.04 -35.19 -2.29
N PHE A 578 1.39 -35.05 -1.14
CA PHE A 578 1.00 -36.16 -0.27
C PHE A 578 -0.32 -35.86 0.44
N ASN A 579 -0.91 -36.86 1.06
CA ASN A 579 -2.14 -36.69 1.84
C ASN A 579 -2.11 -37.59 3.08
N GLN A 580 -3.18 -37.51 3.87
CA GLN A 580 -3.24 -38.19 5.17
C GLN A 580 -3.04 -39.70 5.09
N THR A 581 -3.44 -40.35 4.00
CA THR A 581 -3.33 -41.81 3.85
C THR A 581 -2.07 -42.25 3.11
N HIS A 582 -1.48 -41.35 2.33
CA HIS A 582 -0.29 -41.59 1.51
C HIS A 582 0.76 -40.51 1.82
N PRO A 583 1.50 -40.63 2.93
CA PRO A 583 2.60 -39.71 3.24
C PRO A 583 3.68 -39.80 2.15
N TYR A 584 4.37 -38.69 1.90
CA TYR A 584 5.53 -38.74 1.01
C TYR A 584 6.75 -39.24 1.78
N VAL A 585 7.45 -40.22 1.19
CA VAL A 585 8.65 -40.81 1.78
C VAL A 585 9.83 -40.59 0.85
N HIS A 586 10.80 -39.81 1.29
CA HIS A 586 12.06 -39.60 0.59
C HIS A 586 13.19 -40.34 1.30
N ARG A 587 14.03 -41.08 0.56
CA ARG A 587 14.98 -42.02 1.15
C ARG A 587 16.11 -42.41 0.22
N ASP A 588 17.28 -42.68 0.81
CA ASP A 588 18.46 -43.25 0.14
C ASP A 588 18.95 -44.51 0.89
N ASN A 589 20.25 -44.83 0.89
CA ASN A 589 20.77 -45.99 1.64
C ASN A 589 21.07 -45.70 3.12
N LYS A 590 21.04 -44.44 3.55
CA LYS A 590 21.45 -43.98 4.89
C LYS A 590 20.29 -43.45 5.71
N VAL A 591 19.38 -42.69 5.11
CA VAL A 591 18.33 -41.94 5.81
C VAL A 591 16.99 -42.07 5.07
N GLN A 592 15.90 -41.94 5.82
CA GLN A 592 14.55 -41.76 5.28
C GLN A 592 13.81 -40.65 6.02
N ALA A 593 13.05 -39.85 5.27
CA ALA A 593 12.21 -38.77 5.77
C ALA A 593 10.75 -39.00 5.33
N TRP A 594 9.83 -38.96 6.28
CA TRP A 594 8.40 -39.15 6.11
C TRP A 594 7.71 -37.81 6.35
N PHE A 595 7.06 -37.28 5.33
CA PHE A 595 6.28 -36.04 5.39
C PHE A 595 4.82 -36.40 5.65
N ASN A 596 4.31 -35.94 6.80
CA ASN A 596 3.01 -36.35 7.33
C ASN A 596 2.07 -35.15 7.43
N TRP A 597 0.81 -35.38 7.12
CA TRP A 597 -0.29 -34.42 7.20
C TRP A 597 -1.56 -35.15 7.64
N ALA A 598 -2.49 -34.44 8.26
CA ALA A 598 -3.82 -34.94 8.59
C ALA A 598 -4.87 -33.85 8.32
N ASP A 599 -6.10 -34.26 7.97
CA ASP A 599 -7.19 -33.33 7.66
C ASP A 599 -7.58 -32.46 8.87
N GLN A 600 -7.38 -32.98 10.09
CA GLN A 600 -7.54 -32.26 11.35
C GLN A 600 -6.18 -31.78 11.88
N ALA A 601 -5.41 -31.11 11.03
CA ALA A 601 -4.10 -30.60 11.42
C ALA A 601 -4.19 -29.65 12.63
N PRO A 602 -3.28 -29.76 13.62
CA PRO A 602 -3.38 -29.09 14.92
C PRO A 602 -3.18 -27.57 14.89
N HIS A 603 -2.50 -27.04 13.87
CA HIS A 603 -2.17 -25.61 13.79
C HIS A 603 -2.87 -24.94 12.60
N ALA A 604 -2.34 -25.07 11.39
CA ALA A 604 -2.93 -24.54 10.16
C ALA A 604 -3.45 -25.66 9.26
N ALA A 605 -4.33 -25.34 8.29
CA ALA A 605 -4.96 -26.34 7.42
C ALA A 605 -3.94 -27.19 6.63
N ASP A 606 -2.81 -26.61 6.24
CA ASP A 606 -1.72 -27.29 5.54
C ASP A 606 -0.57 -27.72 6.45
N TRP A 607 -0.76 -27.71 7.77
CA TRP A 607 0.31 -27.98 8.72
C TRP A 607 0.79 -29.43 8.69
N THR A 608 2.11 -29.57 8.62
CA THR A 608 2.82 -30.85 8.47
C THR A 608 3.92 -30.99 9.50
N TYR A 609 4.30 -32.24 9.74
CA TYR A 609 5.54 -32.57 10.44
C TYR A 609 6.32 -33.63 9.67
N VAL A 610 7.63 -33.68 9.91
CA VAL A 610 8.55 -34.58 9.23
C VAL A 610 9.18 -35.52 10.24
N MET A 611 9.02 -36.83 10.06
CA MET A 611 9.78 -37.83 10.81
C MET A 611 11.01 -38.24 10.00
N VAL A 612 12.19 -38.25 10.62
CA VAL A 612 13.44 -38.67 9.99
C VAL A 612 14.11 -39.77 10.81
N THR A 613 14.56 -40.81 10.14
CA THR A 613 15.25 -41.95 10.74
C THR A 613 16.41 -42.40 9.85
N GLU A 614 17.27 -43.26 10.37
CA GLU A 614 18.12 -44.10 9.52
C GLU A 614 17.27 -44.88 8.51
N ARG A 615 17.89 -45.29 7.40
CA ARG A 615 17.20 -46.03 6.32
C ARG A 615 16.52 -47.29 6.82
N CYS A 616 17.10 -47.92 7.82
CA CYS A 616 16.59 -49.13 8.44
C CYS A 616 16.84 -49.10 9.94
N PRO A 617 15.94 -48.47 10.73
CA PRO A 617 16.15 -48.32 12.15
C PRO A 617 15.98 -49.65 12.88
N ASP A 618 16.79 -49.89 13.91
CA ASP A 618 16.64 -50.97 14.87
C ASP A 618 16.30 -50.43 16.26
N LYS A 619 16.24 -51.32 17.27
CA LYS A 619 15.88 -50.97 18.65
C LYS A 619 16.78 -49.90 19.31
N GLY A 620 18.01 -49.73 18.83
CA GLY A 620 18.97 -48.73 19.30
C GLY A 620 19.05 -47.48 18.42
N SER A 621 18.37 -47.45 17.28
CA SER A 621 18.33 -46.27 16.41
C SER A 621 17.63 -45.10 17.09
N SER A 622 17.82 -43.90 16.54
CA SER A 622 17.12 -42.70 16.96
C SER A 622 16.08 -42.27 15.93
N ILE A 623 14.95 -41.73 16.40
CA ILE A 623 13.91 -41.11 15.57
C ILE A 623 13.90 -39.62 15.85
N PHE A 624 13.85 -38.83 14.79
CA PHE A 624 13.77 -37.37 14.85
C PHE A 624 12.47 -36.88 14.26
N VAL A 625 11.93 -35.82 14.83
CA VAL A 625 10.71 -35.19 14.32
C VAL A 625 10.91 -33.69 14.23
N PHE A 626 10.62 -33.12 13.06
CA PHE A 626 10.62 -31.69 12.83
C PHE A 626 9.19 -31.18 12.68
N GLU A 627 8.87 -30.13 13.43
CA GLU A 627 7.57 -29.49 13.50
C GLU A 627 7.70 -28.03 13.93
N ALA A 628 6.63 -27.26 13.78
CA ALA A 628 6.55 -25.86 14.21
C ALA A 628 5.20 -25.59 14.90
N ASP A 629 5.21 -24.70 15.90
CA ASP A 629 4.04 -24.04 16.50
C ASP A 629 2.95 -24.90 17.14
N THR A 630 3.09 -26.23 17.16
CA THR A 630 2.23 -27.08 18.00
C THR A 630 2.82 -27.27 19.38
N TRP A 631 4.14 -27.28 19.46
CA TRP A 631 4.89 -27.29 20.71
C TRP A 631 6.22 -26.55 20.56
N GLU A 632 6.40 -25.50 21.35
CA GLU A 632 7.68 -24.79 21.49
C GLU A 632 8.61 -25.61 22.39
N ALA A 633 9.11 -26.72 21.84
CA ALA A 633 9.77 -27.76 22.62
C ALA A 633 10.97 -27.22 23.40
N GLY A 634 11.19 -27.75 24.61
CA GLY A 634 12.31 -27.38 25.46
C GLY A 634 12.23 -25.97 26.08
N LEU A 635 11.11 -25.28 25.91
CA LEU A 635 10.75 -24.06 26.62
C LEU A 635 9.72 -24.35 27.73
N GLY A 636 9.41 -23.33 28.54
CA GLY A 636 8.47 -23.46 29.65
C GLY A 636 7.03 -23.74 29.19
N VAL A 637 6.27 -24.53 29.97
CA VAL A 637 4.89 -24.94 29.66
C VAL A 637 3.95 -23.77 29.35
N GLY A 638 4.21 -22.59 29.92
CA GLY A 638 3.39 -21.40 29.70
C GLY A 638 3.56 -20.73 28.33
N LEU A 639 4.55 -21.13 27.53
CA LEU A 639 4.75 -20.58 26.18
C LEU A 639 4.00 -21.34 25.10
N GLY A 640 3.64 -22.60 25.35
CA GLY A 640 2.99 -23.42 24.34
C GLY A 640 1.51 -23.65 24.55
N ASN A 641 0.82 -23.87 23.44
CA ASN A 641 -0.61 -24.09 23.42
C ASN A 641 -0.96 -25.55 23.77
N GLN A 642 -1.33 -25.82 25.02
CA GLN A 642 -1.66 -27.17 25.48
C GLN A 642 -2.78 -27.86 24.68
N GLN A 643 -3.68 -27.10 24.05
CA GLN A 643 -4.70 -27.67 23.18
C GLN A 643 -4.06 -28.24 21.90
N GLN A 644 -3.21 -27.45 21.24
CA GLN A 644 -2.51 -27.87 20.02
C GLN A 644 -1.51 -28.99 20.30
N MET A 645 -0.80 -28.93 21.43
CA MET A 645 0.03 -30.03 21.93
C MET A 645 -0.74 -31.36 22.00
N ARG A 646 -1.94 -31.35 22.58
CA ARG A 646 -2.78 -32.56 22.69
C ARG A 646 -3.29 -33.03 21.34
N GLN A 647 -3.68 -32.11 20.45
CA GLN A 647 -4.12 -32.45 19.09
C GLN A 647 -2.98 -33.06 18.27
N TRP A 648 -1.75 -32.58 18.44
CA TRP A 648 -0.60 -33.20 17.81
C TRP A 648 -0.31 -34.59 18.40
N LEU A 649 -0.42 -34.76 19.73
CA LEU A 649 -0.33 -36.08 20.38
C LEU A 649 -1.37 -37.07 19.83
N ASP A 650 -2.61 -36.65 19.60
CA ASP A 650 -3.65 -37.47 18.95
C ASP A 650 -3.20 -37.91 17.53
N GLN A 651 -2.67 -36.98 16.74
CA GLN A 651 -2.20 -37.27 15.38
C GLN A 651 -1.03 -38.27 15.36
N ILE A 652 -0.01 -38.07 16.22
CA ILE A 652 1.17 -38.95 16.24
C ILE A 652 0.86 -40.30 16.92
N LEU A 653 -0.15 -40.37 17.78
CA LEU A 653 -0.67 -41.63 18.32
C LEU A 653 -1.22 -42.51 17.20
N ASP A 654 -2.02 -41.92 16.30
CA ASP A 654 -2.57 -42.61 15.13
C ASP A 654 -1.46 -43.05 14.15
N ASP A 655 -0.41 -42.23 14.01
CA ASP A 655 0.74 -42.54 13.16
C ASP A 655 1.72 -43.54 13.82
N GLY A 656 1.64 -43.74 15.14
CA GLY A 656 2.44 -44.70 15.89
C GLY A 656 3.84 -44.22 16.24
N LEU A 657 4.03 -42.93 16.55
CA LEU A 657 5.35 -42.37 16.86
C LEU A 657 5.88 -42.84 18.22
N PRO A 658 7.06 -43.49 18.28
CA PRO A 658 7.66 -43.94 19.53
C PRO A 658 7.95 -42.80 20.50
N ARG A 659 7.78 -43.06 21.79
CA ARG A 659 8.02 -42.08 22.88
C ARG A 659 9.47 -41.62 22.97
N SER A 660 10.41 -42.45 22.49
CA SER A 660 11.83 -42.13 22.41
C SER A 660 12.19 -41.14 21.29
N ALA A 661 11.22 -40.74 20.45
CA ALA A 661 11.45 -39.75 19.41
C ALA A 661 11.95 -38.42 19.99
N THR A 662 12.88 -37.80 19.28
CA THR A 662 13.44 -36.50 19.63
C THR A 662 12.85 -35.43 18.71
N VAL A 663 12.23 -34.41 19.30
CA VAL A 663 11.64 -33.28 18.58
C VAL A 663 12.71 -32.21 18.35
N MET A 664 12.80 -31.79 17.10
CA MET A 664 13.64 -30.72 16.60
C MET A 664 12.73 -29.60 16.09
N PRO A 665 12.29 -28.67 16.96
CA PRO A 665 11.30 -27.70 16.55
C PRO A 665 11.93 -26.55 15.75
N THR A 666 11.12 -25.83 14.99
CA THR A 666 11.50 -24.52 14.43
C THR A 666 11.72 -23.48 15.53
N HIS A 667 10.83 -23.44 16.53
CA HIS A 667 10.91 -22.56 17.69
C HIS A 667 11.22 -23.37 18.96
N GLY A 668 12.15 -22.88 19.80
CA GLY A 668 12.56 -23.56 21.03
C GLY A 668 13.86 -24.35 20.91
N LYS A 669 13.92 -25.48 21.61
CA LYS A 669 15.10 -26.33 21.87
C LYS A 669 14.77 -27.80 21.67
N ILE A 670 15.79 -28.56 21.29
CA ILE A 670 15.65 -29.99 20.98
C ILE A 670 15.34 -30.77 22.25
N THR A 671 14.31 -31.60 22.16
CA THR A 671 13.66 -32.17 23.34
C THR A 671 13.04 -33.53 23.05
N PRO A 672 13.13 -34.52 23.96
CA PRO A 672 12.41 -35.79 23.81
C PRO A 672 10.89 -35.60 23.81
N LEU A 673 10.18 -36.34 22.95
CA LEU A 673 8.72 -36.38 22.92
C LEU A 673 8.11 -36.75 24.28
N GLU A 674 8.80 -37.58 25.06
CA GLU A 674 8.40 -37.95 26.42
C GLU A 674 8.14 -36.72 27.31
N GLN A 675 8.85 -35.61 27.11
CA GLN A 675 8.58 -34.39 27.87
C GLN A 675 7.19 -33.80 27.54
N LEU A 676 6.76 -33.80 26.28
CA LEU A 676 5.42 -33.36 25.88
C LEU A 676 4.33 -34.24 26.51
N ILE A 677 4.54 -35.56 26.45
CA ILE A 677 3.65 -36.56 27.05
C ILE A 677 3.50 -36.31 28.56
N ASN A 678 4.61 -36.06 29.25
CA ASN A 678 4.64 -35.81 30.69
C ASN A 678 3.98 -34.47 31.06
N ILE A 679 4.26 -33.40 30.32
CA ILE A 679 3.67 -32.07 30.54
C ILE A 679 2.15 -32.10 30.38
N THR A 680 1.65 -32.84 29.39
CA THR A 680 0.22 -32.95 29.10
C THR A 680 -0.48 -34.03 29.93
N ALA A 681 0.27 -34.91 30.59
CA ALA A 681 -0.24 -36.16 31.19
C ALA A 681 -1.10 -36.97 30.21
N TYR A 682 -0.68 -37.00 28.93
CA TYR A 682 -1.42 -37.70 27.89
C TYR A 682 -1.14 -39.21 27.97
N PRO A 683 -2.16 -40.08 27.97
CA PRO A 683 -1.96 -41.53 27.99
C PRO A 683 -1.42 -42.00 26.64
N TYR A 684 -0.10 -42.20 26.55
CA TYR A 684 0.59 -42.52 25.31
C TYR A 684 1.32 -43.87 25.41
N PRO A 685 1.09 -44.83 24.49
CA PRO A 685 1.69 -46.16 24.54
C PRO A 685 3.16 -46.16 24.07
N ASP A 686 3.89 -47.22 24.41
CA ASP A 686 5.24 -47.46 23.89
C ASP A 686 5.15 -48.15 22.51
N PHE A 687 5.39 -47.42 21.42
CA PHE A 687 5.48 -47.98 20.08
C PHE A 687 6.89 -48.50 19.75
N ASP A 688 6.97 -49.53 18.91
CA ASP A 688 8.23 -50.08 18.41
C ASP A 688 8.88 -49.15 17.36
N ILE A 689 10.19 -48.93 17.47
CA ILE A 689 10.97 -48.03 16.61
C ILE A 689 11.11 -48.49 15.16
N ASP A 690 11.02 -49.78 14.89
CA ASP A 690 11.09 -50.37 13.55
C ASP A 690 9.72 -50.40 12.85
N ARG A 691 8.67 -49.90 13.52
CA ARG A 691 7.28 -49.90 13.05
C ARG A 691 6.74 -48.47 12.94
N TRP A 692 5.95 -48.23 11.89
CA TRP A 692 5.32 -46.94 11.61
C TRP A 692 3.95 -47.14 10.97
N ARG A 693 2.99 -46.23 11.22
CA ARG A 693 1.64 -46.18 10.63
C ARG A 693 0.95 -47.54 10.46
N LYS A 694 0.14 -47.92 11.46
CA LYS A 694 -0.53 -49.24 11.54
C LYS A 694 0.45 -50.43 11.61
N GLY A 695 1.65 -50.21 12.16
CA GLY A 695 2.62 -51.28 12.39
C GLY A 695 3.36 -51.76 11.13
N ALA A 696 3.40 -50.96 10.07
CA ALA A 696 4.21 -51.27 8.89
C ALA A 696 5.69 -51.20 9.26
N ALA A 697 6.48 -52.18 8.81
CA ALA A 697 7.92 -52.15 9.05
C ALA A 697 8.57 -50.99 8.26
N LEU A 698 9.42 -50.21 8.93
CA LEU A 698 10.21 -49.14 8.29
C LEU A 698 11.30 -49.71 7.35
N CYS A 699 11.61 -51.01 7.51
CA CYS A 699 12.41 -51.82 6.61
C CYS A 699 11.56 -52.83 5.86
N ASN A 700 11.80 -53.01 4.56
CA ASN A 700 11.29 -54.19 3.88
C ASN A 700 12.10 -55.42 4.32
N GLU A 701 11.46 -56.38 4.99
CA GLU A 701 11.98 -57.74 5.11
C GLU A 701 11.89 -58.44 3.74
N SER A 702 12.86 -58.26 2.84
CA SER A 702 13.28 -59.26 1.81
C SER A 702 14.16 -58.70 0.69
N SER A 703 15.47 -59.00 0.76
CA SER A 703 16.25 -59.37 -0.43
C SER A 703 17.44 -60.29 -0.11
N THR A 704 17.48 -60.89 1.09
CA THR A 704 18.57 -61.76 1.57
C THR A 704 18.09 -63.15 1.94
N LYS A 705 17.35 -63.81 1.04
CA LYS A 705 17.32 -65.28 0.96
C LYS A 705 17.37 -65.72 -0.49
N LYS A 706 18.56 -65.58 -1.11
CA LYS A 706 18.96 -66.54 -2.14
C LYS A 706 19.21 -67.85 -1.40
N HIS A 707 18.28 -68.78 -1.52
CA HIS A 707 18.50 -70.19 -1.19
C HIS A 707 19.78 -70.65 -1.90
N LYS A 708 20.81 -70.96 -1.12
CA LYS A 708 21.77 -72.00 -1.46
C LYS A 708 21.18 -73.27 -0.86
N ASP A 709 20.77 -74.17 -1.72
CA ASP A 709 20.83 -75.63 -1.55
C ASP A 709 20.46 -76.22 -2.92
N ASP A 710 21.50 -76.52 -3.70
CA ASP A 710 21.58 -77.58 -4.72
C ASP A 710 22.91 -78.31 -4.47
#